data_AF-A0A6A6J6J5-F1
#
_entry.id   AF-A0A6A6J6J5-F1
#
_cell.length_a   1.000
_cell.length_b   1.000
_cell.length_c   1.000
_cell.angle_alpha   90.00
_cell.angle_beta   90.00
_cell.angle_gamma   90.00
#
_symmetry.space_group_name_H-M   'P 1'
#
loop_
_entity.id
_entity.type
_entity.pdbx_description
1 polymer ?
#
loop_
_entity_poly.entity_id
_entity_poly.type
_entity_poly.pdbx_seq_one_letter_code
_entity_poly.pdbx_strand_id
1 'polypeptide(L)'
;MTSPGKHRRTSVIVDDPLAAPSVYYGTSHGRRTGRANTYSAYTQIQDTAVGRNAPVEDGRYANRRISHDESSFQPRKFLIRVEPTLKTLLSREDTDDNMQITIEDNGPKVLSVGTFTSNAYNKFDIRGNYMLSNLLQELTLAQDYGRKTIVLDEARLNENPVSRLSRLISTSFWDGLTRRIDGNNIAQVGKDPKDWTPNPVPRIYIPRGAPEQYEFYTRFAREHPESRLDVQWLAENCTDELYVRDLNKAPGLLAIAMEEHFDPSSGRTDLKGLPFVVPGGRFNELYGWDSYMESLGLLINDRVELVKSMVIHFCFCIKHYGKILNANRSYYLCRSQPPFLTDMALRVYDRIRYEPGALDFLREATLAAIKEYYTVWMSEPRLDKETNLSRYRPGGVGVPPETEASHFEHILTPYAEKHGMTFSEFVDAYNYQRVSEPELDEYFLHDRAVRESGHDTSYRLEKVAANLATVDLNSLLYKYEVDIGRIIRTHFGDKLVMPADMCGPGMTPGQVETSATWERRARKRRLMVDKYLWDEEEGMYFDYDTVKKQRTGYESATTFWPLWSGLATPRQAAALVERALPKFEVFGGLVSGTERSRGQVGLDRPNRQWDYPFGWAPQQILAWVGLQRYGYEADAQRLAYRWLYMVTKAFVDFNGVVVEKYDVTRQIDPHRVEAEYGNQGSDFKGVPREGFGWVNASYIYGLTLVSAHMKRALGTLTTWDDFVKATEALDISL
;
A
#
# COMPACT_ATOMS: atom_id res chain seq x y z
N MET A 1 58.68 30.91 9.34
CA MET A 1 57.72 30.45 8.31
C MET A 1 57.94 28.96 8.07
N THR A 2 57.11 28.11 8.67
CA THR A 2 56.98 26.69 8.34
C THR A 2 55.56 26.29 8.77
N SER A 3 54.72 25.98 7.78
CA SER A 3 53.29 25.69 7.96
C SER A 3 53.11 24.24 8.47
N PRO A 4 52.27 23.97 9.48
CA PRO A 4 51.99 22.60 9.91
C PRO A 4 50.99 21.93 8.97
N GLY A 5 51.34 20.72 8.52
CA GLY A 5 50.54 19.92 7.60
C GLY A 5 49.16 19.57 8.14
N LYS A 6 48.12 19.83 7.33
CA LYS A 6 46.76 19.33 7.56
C LYS A 6 46.75 17.81 7.42
N HIS A 7 46.58 17.10 8.54
CA HIS A 7 46.14 15.71 8.52
C HIS A 7 44.75 15.63 7.90
N ARG A 8 44.68 15.13 6.66
CA ARG A 8 43.45 14.80 5.96
C ARG A 8 42.92 13.50 6.58
N ARG A 9 41.83 13.56 7.36
CA ARG A 9 41.09 12.37 7.81
C ARG A 9 40.70 11.54 6.59
N THR A 10 41.33 10.39 6.42
CA THR A 10 40.88 9.32 5.52
C THR A 10 39.64 8.69 6.16
N SER A 11 38.45 8.95 5.59
CA SER A 11 37.25 8.19 5.91
C SER A 11 37.45 6.76 5.44
N VAL A 12 37.62 5.82 6.37
CA VAL A 12 37.52 4.39 6.10
C VAL A 12 36.08 4.16 5.64
N ILE A 13 35.88 3.79 4.38
CA ILE A 13 34.59 3.25 3.91
C ILE A 13 34.45 1.93 4.66
N VAL A 14 33.52 1.89 5.61
CA VAL A 14 33.14 0.64 6.27
C VAL A 14 32.38 -0.17 5.21
N ASP A 15 32.95 -1.31 4.80
CA ASP A 15 32.27 -2.31 3.96
C ASP A 15 31.09 -2.88 4.76
N ASP A 16 29.92 -2.26 4.68
CA ASP A 16 28.67 -2.78 5.23
C ASP A 16 28.01 -3.71 4.19
N PRO A 17 27.97 -5.04 4.41
CA PRO A 17 27.41 -6.01 3.46
C PRO A 17 25.89 -5.85 3.26
N LEU A 18 25.21 -5.22 4.23
CA LEU A 18 23.76 -5.03 4.23
C LEU A 18 23.37 -3.59 3.88
N ALA A 19 24.32 -2.77 3.39
CA ALA A 19 24.01 -1.43 2.91
C ALA A 19 22.97 -1.46 1.78
N ALA A 20 22.21 -0.37 1.64
CA ALA A 20 21.26 -0.20 0.54
C ALA A 20 21.95 -0.41 -0.83
N PRO A 21 21.27 -0.97 -1.85
CA PRO A 21 21.87 -1.24 -3.16
C PRO A 21 22.58 -0.03 -3.79
N SER A 22 22.04 1.18 -3.59
CA SER A 22 22.64 2.44 -4.05
C SER A 22 24.01 2.74 -3.43
N VAL A 23 24.24 2.29 -2.20
CA VAL A 23 25.53 2.38 -1.51
C VAL A 23 26.41 1.20 -1.89
N TYR A 24 25.87 -0.02 -1.84
CA TYR A 24 26.62 -1.26 -2.07
C TYR A 24 27.10 -1.42 -3.52
N TYR A 25 26.33 -1.00 -4.53
CA TYR A 25 26.76 -1.08 -5.94
C TYR A 25 27.17 0.27 -6.54
N GLY A 26 26.73 1.39 -5.94
CA GLY A 26 27.06 2.75 -6.37
C GLY A 26 28.33 3.30 -5.72
N THR A 27 28.22 3.87 -4.52
CA THR A 27 29.29 4.68 -3.89
C THR A 27 30.47 3.87 -3.35
N SER A 28 30.23 2.72 -2.73
CA SER A 28 31.28 1.83 -2.17
C SER A 28 32.23 1.27 -3.24
N HIS A 29 31.76 1.20 -4.48
CA HIS A 29 32.54 0.73 -5.61
C HIS A 29 33.06 1.88 -6.51
N GLY A 30 33.09 3.12 -6.01
CA GLY A 30 33.77 4.25 -6.62
C GLY A 30 35.31 4.06 -6.65
N ARG A 31 35.99 4.77 -7.56
CA ARG A 31 37.40 4.66 -8.03
C ARG A 31 38.56 4.48 -7.02
N ARG A 32 38.34 4.30 -5.71
CA ARG A 32 39.37 4.36 -4.65
C ARG A 32 39.40 3.18 -3.67
N THR A 33 39.02 1.97 -4.08
CA THR A 33 39.48 0.76 -3.37
C THR A 33 40.86 0.37 -3.91
N GLY A 34 41.89 0.52 -3.08
CA GLY A 34 43.28 0.28 -3.44
C GLY A 34 43.54 -1.18 -3.83
N ARG A 35 44.19 -1.35 -4.99
CA ARG A 35 44.59 -2.63 -5.64
C ARG A 35 43.46 -3.53 -6.17
N ALA A 36 42.71 -3.05 -7.16
CA ALA A 36 41.98 -3.90 -8.12
C ALA A 36 42.05 -3.39 -9.58
N ASN A 37 42.95 -2.45 -9.91
CA ASN A 37 42.89 -1.66 -11.15
C ASN A 37 44.05 -1.89 -12.13
N THR A 38 44.78 -2.99 -12.03
CA THR A 38 45.72 -3.38 -13.08
C THR A 38 45.47 -4.84 -13.44
N TYR A 39 44.51 -5.08 -14.32
CA TYR A 39 44.41 -6.37 -15.00
C TYR A 39 45.55 -6.41 -16.02
N SER A 40 46.56 -7.25 -15.77
CA SER A 40 47.54 -7.60 -16.79
C SER A 40 46.86 -8.36 -17.93
N ALA A 41 47.29 -8.12 -19.17
CA ALA A 41 46.84 -8.89 -20.31
C ALA A 41 47.16 -10.38 -20.09
N TYR A 42 46.14 -11.22 -20.16
CA TYR A 42 46.23 -12.65 -19.88
C TYR A 42 46.69 -13.40 -21.12
N THR A 43 47.76 -14.19 -20.98
CA THR A 43 48.24 -15.13 -21.99
C THR A 43 47.39 -16.41 -21.97
N GLN A 44 46.81 -16.73 -23.12
CA GLN A 44 46.06 -17.97 -23.40
C GLN A 44 46.90 -19.20 -23.07
N ILE A 45 46.42 -20.04 -22.15
CA ILE A 45 46.75 -21.47 -22.10
C ILE A 45 45.44 -22.24 -21.86
N GLN A 46 45.00 -22.88 -22.96
CA GLN A 46 44.17 -24.08 -23.17
C GLN A 46 42.82 -24.28 -22.44
N ASP A 47 41.77 -24.29 -23.29
CA ASP A 47 40.56 -25.14 -23.28
C ASP A 47 39.38 -24.86 -22.34
N THR A 48 38.99 -23.60 -22.15
CA THR A 48 37.56 -23.23 -22.02
C THR A 48 37.32 -21.83 -22.57
N ALA A 49 36.37 -21.64 -23.49
CA ALA A 49 35.98 -20.34 -24.07
C ALA A 49 35.33 -19.36 -23.06
N VAL A 50 35.24 -19.76 -21.79
CA VAL A 50 34.62 -19.04 -20.70
C VAL A 50 35.71 -18.67 -19.70
N GLY A 51 36.04 -17.37 -19.57
CA GLY A 51 37.09 -16.92 -18.66
C GLY A 51 36.86 -17.37 -17.20
N ARG A 52 37.94 -17.50 -16.41
CA ARG A 52 38.01 -18.11 -15.05
C ARG A 52 36.90 -17.77 -14.06
N ASN A 53 36.25 -16.61 -14.21
CA ASN A 53 35.24 -16.09 -13.28
C ASN A 53 33.79 -16.36 -13.71
N ALA A 54 33.56 -17.22 -14.70
CA ALA A 54 32.22 -17.62 -15.13
C ALA A 54 32.00 -19.12 -14.87
N PRO A 55 30.81 -19.54 -14.42
CA PRO A 55 30.51 -20.95 -14.24
C PRO A 55 30.47 -21.66 -15.60
N VAL A 56 30.90 -22.93 -15.65
CA VAL A 56 31.04 -23.70 -16.91
C VAL A 56 29.66 -24.14 -17.41
N GLU A 57 29.29 -23.92 -18.67
CA GLU A 57 27.94 -24.26 -19.19
C GLU A 57 27.67 -25.79 -19.27
N ASP A 58 28.70 -26.65 -19.29
CA ASP A 58 28.57 -28.08 -19.64
C ASP A 58 27.73 -28.96 -18.70
N GLY A 59 26.85 -29.79 -19.30
CA GLY A 59 25.71 -30.51 -18.73
C GLY A 59 25.98 -31.69 -17.78
N ARG A 60 27.06 -31.66 -16.98
CA ARG A 60 27.25 -32.56 -15.83
C ARG A 60 27.46 -31.71 -14.57
N TYR A 61 26.39 -31.47 -13.83
CA TYR A 61 26.44 -30.70 -12.59
C TYR A 61 26.59 -31.62 -11.38
N ALA A 62 27.36 -31.18 -10.38
CA ALA A 62 27.47 -31.90 -9.14
C ALA A 62 26.12 -31.90 -8.42
N ASN A 63 25.69 -33.07 -7.94
CA ASN A 63 24.49 -33.17 -7.12
C ASN A 63 24.64 -32.32 -5.85
N ARG A 64 23.57 -31.60 -5.47
CA ARG A 64 23.54 -30.85 -4.20
C ARG A 64 23.89 -31.77 -3.04
N ARG A 65 24.96 -31.46 -2.31
CA ARG A 65 25.29 -32.13 -1.04
C ARG A 65 24.33 -31.66 0.06
N ILE A 66 23.75 -32.61 0.78
CA ILE A 66 22.82 -32.39 1.91
C ILE A 66 23.56 -32.25 3.25
N SER A 67 24.85 -32.64 3.31
CA SER A 67 25.69 -32.51 4.50
C SER A 67 25.95 -31.04 4.88
N HIS A 68 26.13 -30.80 6.17
CA HIS A 68 26.68 -29.53 6.68
C HIS A 68 28.11 -29.33 6.17
N ASP A 69 28.46 -28.09 5.83
CA ASP A 69 29.85 -27.70 5.57
C ASP A 69 30.47 -27.15 6.86
N GLU A 70 31.80 -27.11 6.93
CA GLU A 70 32.50 -26.46 8.03
C GLU A 70 32.17 -24.96 8.11
N SER A 71 31.78 -24.50 9.30
CA SER A 71 31.54 -23.10 9.59
C SER A 71 32.88 -22.34 9.62
N SER A 72 33.09 -21.43 8.67
CA SER A 72 34.30 -20.59 8.65
C SER A 72 34.14 -19.38 9.56
N PHE A 73 35.16 -19.08 10.37
CA PHE A 73 35.17 -17.90 11.25
C PHE A 73 35.21 -16.55 10.51
N GLN A 74 35.64 -16.53 9.23
CA GLN A 74 35.61 -15.32 8.42
C GLN A 74 34.43 -15.33 7.43
N PRO A 75 33.72 -14.20 7.27
CA PRO A 75 32.64 -14.08 6.29
C PRO A 75 33.22 -14.19 4.87
N ARG A 76 32.61 -15.03 4.04
CA ARG A 76 33.09 -15.27 2.68
C ARG A 76 32.66 -14.14 1.75
N LYS A 77 33.55 -13.81 0.82
CA LYS A 77 33.29 -12.89 -0.29
C LYS A 77 33.52 -13.61 -1.62
N PHE A 78 32.73 -13.28 -2.63
CA PHE A 78 32.78 -13.87 -3.96
C PHE A 78 33.21 -12.82 -4.99
N LEU A 79 34.04 -13.22 -5.95
CA LEU A 79 34.40 -12.37 -7.10
C LEU A 79 33.59 -12.84 -8.31
N ILE A 80 32.61 -12.04 -8.73
CA ILE A 80 31.60 -12.48 -9.69
C ILE A 80 31.62 -11.59 -10.95
N ARG A 81 31.64 -12.21 -12.12
CA ARG A 81 31.29 -11.54 -13.39
C ARG A 81 29.78 -11.60 -13.56
N VAL A 82 29.13 -10.44 -13.55
CA VAL A 82 27.68 -10.33 -13.38
C VAL A 82 26.93 -11.05 -14.49
N GLU A 83 27.07 -10.60 -15.73
CA GLU A 83 26.31 -11.10 -16.88
C GLU A 83 26.54 -12.60 -17.19
N PRO A 84 27.80 -13.13 -17.23
CA PRO A 84 28.01 -14.57 -17.43
C PRO A 84 27.42 -15.44 -16.31
N THR A 85 27.52 -14.97 -15.07
CA THR A 85 26.99 -15.72 -13.91
C THR A 85 25.48 -15.70 -13.90
N LEU A 86 24.87 -14.55 -14.22
CA LEU A 86 23.42 -14.41 -14.36
C LEU A 86 22.86 -15.34 -15.44
N LYS A 87 23.48 -15.36 -16.63
CA LYS A 87 23.09 -16.26 -17.72
C LYS A 87 23.15 -17.73 -17.28
N THR A 88 24.25 -18.12 -16.63
CA THR A 88 24.45 -19.51 -16.18
C THR A 88 23.50 -19.90 -15.04
N LEU A 89 23.17 -18.94 -14.17
CA LEU A 89 22.22 -19.15 -13.08
C LEU A 89 20.83 -19.40 -13.64
N LEU A 90 20.35 -18.53 -14.53
CA LEU A 90 19.03 -18.66 -15.16
C LEU A 90 18.95 -19.95 -15.99
N SER A 91 19.92 -20.24 -16.85
CA SER A 91 19.88 -21.44 -17.70
C SER A 91 19.92 -22.77 -16.93
N ARG A 92 20.16 -22.75 -15.62
CA ARG A 92 20.22 -23.94 -14.76
C ARG A 92 19.07 -24.01 -13.76
N GLU A 93 18.68 -22.88 -13.19
CA GLU A 93 17.79 -22.82 -12.03
C GLU A 93 16.42 -22.21 -12.33
N ASP A 94 16.26 -21.49 -13.43
CA ASP A 94 14.98 -20.95 -13.94
C ASP A 94 14.50 -21.90 -15.05
N THR A 95 13.52 -22.75 -14.72
CA THR A 95 13.06 -23.84 -15.61
C THR A 95 11.76 -23.53 -16.34
N ASP A 96 11.08 -22.45 -15.97
CA ASP A 96 9.87 -21.95 -16.62
C ASP A 96 10.10 -20.62 -17.36
N ASP A 97 11.35 -20.17 -17.45
CA ASP A 97 11.83 -18.98 -18.18
C ASP A 97 11.16 -17.67 -17.73
N ASN A 98 10.77 -17.59 -16.46
CA ASN A 98 10.06 -16.43 -15.90
C ASN A 98 11.02 -15.38 -15.27
N MET A 99 12.34 -15.62 -15.30
CA MET A 99 13.38 -14.82 -14.64
C MET A 99 13.24 -14.72 -13.11
N GLN A 100 12.78 -15.81 -12.49
CA GLN A 100 12.69 -15.99 -11.05
C GLN A 100 13.28 -17.36 -10.68
N ILE A 101 13.71 -17.51 -9.43
CA ILE A 101 14.09 -18.82 -8.89
C ILE A 101 13.19 -19.11 -7.70
N THR A 102 12.35 -20.12 -7.86
CA THR A 102 11.30 -20.48 -6.91
C THR A 102 11.44 -21.93 -6.45
N ILE A 103 10.52 -22.36 -5.58
CA ILE A 103 10.36 -23.77 -5.20
C ILE A 103 9.78 -24.65 -6.30
N GLU A 104 9.19 -24.07 -7.34
CA GLU A 104 8.60 -24.81 -8.46
C GLU A 104 9.62 -25.15 -9.53
N ASP A 105 10.72 -24.42 -9.55
CA ASP A 105 11.82 -24.70 -10.46
C ASP A 105 12.47 -26.04 -10.15
N ASN A 106 12.76 -26.82 -11.19
CA ASN A 106 13.33 -28.17 -11.05
C ASN A 106 14.85 -28.22 -11.29
N GLY A 107 15.53 -27.07 -11.19
CA GLY A 107 16.98 -26.96 -11.29
C GLY A 107 17.77 -27.74 -10.23
N PRO A 108 19.10 -27.83 -10.35
CA PRO A 108 19.95 -28.63 -9.47
C PRO A 108 20.08 -28.06 -8.04
N LYS A 109 19.63 -26.82 -7.82
CA LYS A 109 19.66 -26.09 -6.56
C LYS A 109 21.07 -25.90 -6.01
N VAL A 110 22.03 -25.74 -6.92
CA VAL A 110 23.43 -25.50 -6.60
C VAL A 110 24.16 -24.75 -7.73
N LEU A 111 24.89 -23.70 -7.36
CA LEU A 111 25.80 -22.98 -8.25
C LEU A 111 27.13 -22.69 -7.56
N SER A 112 28.24 -23.12 -8.19
CA SER A 112 29.58 -22.84 -7.68
C SER A 112 30.10 -21.49 -8.16
N VAL A 113 30.42 -20.60 -7.22
CA VAL A 113 30.94 -19.24 -7.49
C VAL A 113 32.38 -19.09 -6.98
N GLY A 114 33.20 -18.27 -7.65
CA GLY A 114 34.61 -18.07 -7.31
C GLY A 114 34.80 -17.23 -6.05
N THR A 115 35.69 -17.66 -5.13
CA THR A 115 35.97 -16.93 -3.89
C THR A 115 36.91 -15.75 -4.12
N PHE A 116 36.66 -14.63 -3.45
CA PHE A 116 37.45 -13.40 -3.60
C PHE A 116 38.91 -13.58 -3.12
N THR A 117 39.12 -14.26 -1.99
CA THR A 117 40.45 -14.49 -1.40
C THR A 117 41.36 -15.31 -2.30
N SER A 118 40.78 -16.20 -3.12
CA SER A 118 41.51 -16.98 -4.11
C SER A 118 41.53 -16.32 -5.49
N ASN A 119 41.07 -15.08 -5.65
CA ASN A 119 40.91 -14.45 -6.96
C ASN A 119 40.14 -15.35 -7.96
N ALA A 120 39.08 -16.00 -7.47
CA ALA A 120 38.23 -16.96 -8.16
C ALA A 120 38.92 -18.28 -8.62
N TYR A 121 40.12 -18.62 -8.12
CA TYR A 121 40.73 -19.94 -8.34
C TYR A 121 39.97 -21.05 -7.61
N ASN A 122 39.59 -20.81 -6.36
CA ASN A 122 38.75 -21.71 -5.58
C ASN A 122 37.28 -21.32 -5.76
N LYS A 123 36.40 -22.32 -5.80
CA LYS A 123 34.95 -22.11 -5.88
C LYS A 123 34.27 -22.58 -4.61
N PHE A 124 33.09 -22.03 -4.35
CA PHE A 124 32.21 -22.46 -3.27
C PHE A 124 30.78 -22.58 -3.77
N ASP A 125 30.06 -23.58 -3.25
CA ASP A 125 28.71 -23.91 -3.68
C ASP A 125 27.67 -23.08 -2.92
N ILE A 126 26.93 -22.24 -3.64
CA ILE A 126 25.69 -21.63 -3.16
C ILE A 126 24.58 -22.67 -3.35
N ARG A 127 23.86 -23.01 -2.28
CA ARG A 127 22.93 -24.15 -2.25
C ARG A 127 21.52 -23.71 -1.84
N GLY A 128 20.52 -24.32 -2.47
CA GLY A 128 19.10 -24.14 -2.17
C GLY A 128 18.48 -22.89 -2.81
N ASN A 129 17.16 -22.93 -2.95
CA ASN A 129 16.40 -21.93 -3.71
C ASN A 129 16.60 -20.52 -3.17
N TYR A 130 16.50 -20.33 -1.85
CA TYR A 130 16.57 -19.00 -1.24
C TYR A 130 17.90 -18.27 -1.52
N MET A 131 19.05 -18.92 -1.32
CA MET A 131 20.34 -18.26 -1.57
C MET A 131 20.61 -18.04 -3.07
N LEU A 132 20.12 -18.95 -3.94
CA LEU A 132 20.24 -18.81 -5.40
C LEU A 132 19.31 -17.71 -5.94
N SER A 133 18.10 -17.62 -5.40
CA SER A 133 17.19 -16.50 -5.65
C SER A 133 17.80 -15.18 -5.20
N ASN A 134 18.37 -15.12 -3.99
CA ASN A 134 19.07 -13.92 -3.55
C ASN A 134 20.25 -13.58 -4.46
N LEU A 135 20.97 -14.59 -4.97
CA LEU A 135 22.04 -14.36 -5.95
C LEU A 135 21.48 -13.77 -7.25
N LEU A 136 20.37 -14.31 -7.78
CA LEU A 136 19.67 -13.73 -8.93
C LEU A 136 19.34 -12.26 -8.68
N GLN A 137 18.71 -11.95 -7.54
CA GLN A 137 18.34 -10.59 -7.18
C GLN A 137 19.56 -9.64 -7.10
N GLU A 138 20.63 -10.05 -6.43
CA GLU A 138 21.85 -9.23 -6.29
C GLU A 138 22.58 -9.04 -7.63
N LEU A 139 22.54 -10.02 -8.54
CA LEU A 139 23.10 -9.90 -9.89
C LEU A 139 22.27 -8.96 -10.75
N THR A 140 20.94 -9.05 -10.68
CA THR A 140 20.03 -8.12 -11.37
C THR A 140 20.26 -6.69 -10.88
N LEU A 141 20.32 -6.47 -9.57
CA LEU A 141 20.63 -5.14 -8.99
C LEU A 141 21.99 -4.63 -9.47
N ALA A 142 23.03 -5.46 -9.41
CA ALA A 142 24.36 -5.07 -9.88
C ALA A 142 24.34 -4.70 -11.38
N GLN A 143 23.56 -5.40 -12.20
CA GLN A 143 23.39 -5.08 -13.62
C GLN A 143 22.76 -3.71 -13.83
N ASP A 144 21.73 -3.35 -13.06
CA ASP A 144 21.08 -2.02 -13.15
C ASP A 144 22.05 -0.87 -12.82
N TYR A 145 22.94 -1.09 -11.85
CA TYR A 145 24.01 -0.14 -11.51
C TYR A 145 25.20 -0.17 -12.49
N GLY A 146 25.07 -0.87 -13.63
CA GLY A 146 26.08 -0.96 -14.68
C GLY A 146 27.34 -1.75 -14.30
N ARG A 147 27.25 -2.63 -13.29
CA ARG A 147 28.39 -3.39 -12.78
C ARG A 147 28.65 -4.63 -13.65
N LYS A 148 29.86 -4.73 -14.20
CA LYS A 148 30.31 -5.92 -14.95
C LYS A 148 30.95 -6.99 -14.05
N THR A 149 31.61 -6.54 -12.99
CA THR A 149 32.24 -7.37 -11.97
C THR A 149 31.94 -6.79 -10.60
N ILE A 150 31.62 -7.64 -9.64
CA ILE A 150 31.32 -7.28 -8.26
C ILE A 150 32.11 -8.15 -7.28
N VAL A 151 32.37 -7.60 -6.09
CA VAL A 151 32.69 -8.39 -4.90
C VAL A 151 31.39 -8.52 -4.12
N LEU A 152 30.92 -9.75 -3.90
CA LEU A 152 29.64 -10.01 -3.24
C LEU A 152 29.88 -10.73 -1.91
N ASP A 153 29.34 -10.18 -0.82
CA ASP A 153 29.40 -10.79 0.51
C ASP A 153 28.37 -11.92 0.64
N GLU A 154 28.78 -13.08 1.17
CA GLU A 154 27.88 -14.22 1.43
C GLU A 154 26.74 -13.84 2.39
N ALA A 155 27.01 -12.93 3.32
CA ALA A 155 26.04 -12.39 4.28
C ALA A 155 24.80 -11.77 3.62
N ARG A 156 24.92 -11.32 2.37
CA ARG A 156 23.81 -10.75 1.57
C ARG A 156 22.96 -11.82 0.90
N LEU A 157 23.48 -13.03 0.76
CA LEU A 157 22.82 -14.19 0.17
C LEU A 157 22.14 -15.09 1.20
N ASN A 158 22.76 -15.28 2.37
CA ASN A 158 22.23 -16.10 3.46
C ASN A 158 21.55 -15.28 4.57
N GLU A 159 21.24 -14.01 4.30
CA GLU A 159 20.55 -13.13 5.24
C GLU A 159 19.24 -13.74 5.71
N ASN A 160 18.97 -13.67 7.02
CA ASN A 160 17.72 -14.12 7.59
C ASN A 160 16.53 -13.46 6.85
N PRO A 161 15.53 -14.22 6.38
CA PRO A 161 14.49 -13.68 5.51
C PRO A 161 13.63 -12.61 6.18
N VAL A 162 13.44 -12.69 7.51
CA VAL A 162 12.74 -11.64 8.26
C VAL A 162 13.52 -10.33 8.24
N SER A 163 14.82 -10.41 8.49
CA SER A 163 15.71 -9.25 8.41
C SER A 163 15.82 -8.70 6.99
N ARG A 164 15.95 -9.58 5.99
CA ARG A 164 16.07 -9.21 4.58
C ARG A 164 14.84 -8.44 4.10
N LEU A 165 13.63 -8.98 4.31
CA LEU A 165 12.39 -8.30 3.91
C LEU A 165 12.21 -6.98 4.67
N SER A 166 12.43 -6.96 5.99
CA SER A 166 12.36 -5.72 6.77
C SER A 166 13.34 -4.64 6.29
N ARG A 167 14.55 -5.05 5.87
CA ARG A 167 15.56 -4.15 5.31
C ARG A 167 15.19 -3.66 3.92
N LEU A 168 14.71 -4.53 3.04
CA LEU A 168 14.25 -4.13 1.70
C LEU A 168 13.08 -3.14 1.79
N ILE A 169 12.14 -3.37 2.70
CA ILE A 169 11.04 -2.43 2.95
C ILE A 169 11.58 -1.04 3.33
N SER A 170 12.45 -0.98 4.35
CA SER A 170 12.93 0.28 4.92
C SER A 170 13.95 1.04 4.04
N THR A 171 14.67 0.34 3.16
CA THR A 171 15.79 0.92 2.39
C THR A 171 15.57 0.95 0.88
N SER A 172 14.51 0.33 0.36
CA SER A 172 14.29 0.27 -1.10
C SER A 172 12.82 0.38 -1.46
N PHE A 173 11.91 -0.37 -0.82
CA PHE A 173 10.52 -0.40 -1.27
C PHE A 173 9.80 0.92 -1.03
N TRP A 174 9.98 1.55 0.13
CA TRP A 174 9.38 2.88 0.35
C TRP A 174 9.87 3.92 -0.65
N ASP A 175 11.16 3.89 -0.99
CA ASP A 175 11.74 4.80 -1.97
C ASP A 175 11.17 4.47 -3.38
N GLY A 176 10.99 3.19 -3.72
CA GLY A 176 10.36 2.73 -4.96
C GLY A 176 8.86 3.05 -5.07
N LEU A 177 8.16 3.19 -3.95
CA LEU A 177 6.76 3.63 -3.89
C LEU A 177 6.60 5.15 -3.72
N THR A 178 7.68 5.88 -3.47
CA THR A 178 7.59 7.34 -3.28
C THR A 178 7.40 8.02 -4.63
N ARG A 179 6.43 8.94 -4.70
CA ARG A 179 6.17 9.82 -5.84
C ARG A 179 6.24 11.27 -5.38
N ARG A 180 6.45 12.16 -6.35
CA ARG A 180 6.32 13.60 -6.24
C ARG A 180 5.69 14.07 -7.53
N ILE A 181 4.71 14.98 -7.52
CA ILE A 181 4.12 15.51 -8.75
C ILE A 181 4.60 16.94 -8.92
N ASP A 182 5.50 17.17 -9.87
CA ASP A 182 6.04 18.49 -10.21
C ASP A 182 6.51 18.56 -11.67
N GLY A 183 7.15 19.67 -12.06
CA GLY A 183 7.62 19.88 -13.43
C GLY A 183 8.53 18.75 -13.97
N ASN A 184 9.28 18.05 -13.11
CA ASN A 184 10.23 17.04 -13.60
C ASN A 184 9.54 15.79 -14.18
N ASN A 185 8.31 15.50 -13.76
CA ASN A 185 7.64 14.26 -14.15
C ASN A 185 6.16 14.41 -14.54
N ILE A 186 5.57 15.62 -14.46
CA ILE A 186 4.17 15.86 -14.78
C ILE A 186 3.76 15.35 -16.17
N ALA A 187 4.66 15.41 -17.15
CA ALA A 187 4.41 14.90 -18.50
C ALA A 187 4.26 13.36 -18.56
N GLN A 188 4.85 12.64 -17.60
CA GLN A 188 4.74 11.19 -17.48
C GLN A 188 3.53 10.81 -16.62
N VAL A 189 3.41 11.39 -15.42
CA VAL A 189 2.35 11.02 -14.46
C VAL A 189 0.98 11.58 -14.85
N GLY A 190 0.95 12.70 -15.59
CA GLY A 190 -0.28 13.29 -16.10
C GLY A 190 -0.93 12.50 -17.22
N LYS A 191 -0.20 11.56 -17.86
CA LYS A 191 -0.79 10.62 -18.82
C LYS A 191 -1.77 9.72 -18.08
N ASP A 192 -2.95 9.54 -18.67
CA ASP A 192 -3.95 8.64 -18.14
C ASP A 192 -4.07 7.44 -19.07
N PRO A 193 -3.82 6.20 -18.60
CA PRO A 193 -4.09 5.01 -19.42
C PRO A 193 -5.57 4.85 -19.76
N LYS A 194 -6.47 5.59 -19.09
CA LYS A 194 -7.92 5.60 -19.33
C LYS A 194 -8.37 6.80 -20.17
N ASP A 195 -7.44 7.56 -20.77
CA ASP A 195 -7.79 8.56 -21.78
C ASP A 195 -8.01 7.87 -23.13
N TRP A 196 -9.27 7.57 -23.44
CA TRP A 196 -9.70 6.93 -24.68
C TRP A 196 -9.96 7.93 -25.82
N THR A 197 -9.57 9.20 -25.67
CA THR A 197 -9.73 10.18 -26.74
C THR A 197 -8.82 9.87 -27.93
N PRO A 198 -9.15 10.34 -29.15
CA PRO A 198 -8.31 10.10 -30.33
C PRO A 198 -6.89 10.67 -30.24
N ASN A 199 -6.64 11.61 -29.32
CA ASN A 199 -5.36 12.28 -29.15
C ASN A 199 -5.11 12.51 -27.64
N PRO A 200 -4.78 11.44 -26.89
CA PRO A 200 -4.62 11.52 -25.45
C PRO A 200 -3.40 12.40 -25.12
N VAL A 201 -3.58 13.28 -24.14
CA VAL A 201 -2.54 14.22 -23.70
C VAL A 201 -2.41 14.16 -22.19
N PRO A 202 -1.20 14.34 -21.63
CA PRO A 202 -1.08 14.51 -20.19
C PRO A 202 -1.86 15.75 -19.77
N ARG A 203 -2.76 15.60 -18.80
CA ARG A 203 -3.64 16.68 -18.35
C ARG A 203 -3.60 16.83 -16.84
N ILE A 204 -3.56 18.09 -16.39
CA ILE A 204 -3.69 18.45 -14.99
C ILE A 204 -4.79 19.49 -14.77
N TYR A 205 -5.63 19.24 -13.78
CA TYR A 205 -6.73 20.09 -13.36
C TYR A 205 -6.40 20.81 -12.05
N ILE A 206 -6.49 22.13 -12.08
CA ILE A 206 -6.12 23.01 -10.96
C ILE A 206 -7.37 23.61 -10.33
N PRO A 207 -7.54 23.54 -8.99
CA PRO A 207 -8.66 24.18 -8.32
C PRO A 207 -8.52 25.70 -8.33
N ARG A 208 -9.65 26.41 -8.35
CA ARG A 208 -9.67 27.90 -8.33
C ARG A 208 -8.99 28.51 -7.11
N GLY A 209 -8.92 27.77 -6.01
CA GLY A 209 -8.26 28.20 -4.77
C GLY A 209 -6.74 28.04 -4.74
N ALA A 210 -6.10 27.62 -5.84
CA ALA A 210 -4.64 27.44 -5.93
C ALA A 210 -4.06 28.08 -7.21
N PRO A 211 -4.21 29.40 -7.40
CA PRO A 211 -3.75 30.07 -8.63
C PRO A 211 -2.25 30.01 -8.86
N GLU A 212 -1.45 29.95 -7.79
CA GLU A 212 -0.01 29.76 -7.84
C GLU A 212 0.38 28.45 -8.55
N GLN A 213 -0.38 27.36 -8.34
CA GLN A 213 -0.14 26.10 -9.04
C GLN A 213 -0.52 26.20 -10.53
N TYR A 214 -1.58 26.93 -10.87
CA TYR A 214 -1.96 27.13 -12.27
C TYR A 214 -0.87 27.88 -13.02
N GLU A 215 -0.31 28.93 -12.41
CA GLU A 215 0.81 29.69 -12.97
C GLU A 215 2.05 28.79 -13.15
N PHE A 216 2.37 27.96 -12.16
CA PHE A 216 3.47 26.98 -12.22
C PHE A 216 3.33 26.02 -13.40
N TYR A 217 2.22 25.28 -13.49
CA TYR A 217 2.04 24.28 -14.55
C TYR A 217 1.90 24.92 -15.93
N THR A 218 1.26 26.10 -16.02
CA THR A 218 1.15 26.84 -17.29
C THR A 218 2.51 27.32 -17.76
N ARG A 219 3.37 27.81 -16.85
CA ARG A 219 4.75 28.18 -17.18
C ARG A 219 5.53 26.95 -17.65
N PHE A 220 5.44 25.85 -16.92
CA PHE A 220 6.09 24.59 -17.29
C PHE A 220 5.69 24.14 -18.72
N ALA A 221 4.38 24.14 -19.04
CA ALA A 221 3.88 23.74 -20.35
C ALA A 221 4.37 24.65 -21.49
N ARG A 222 4.61 25.94 -21.22
CA ARG A 222 5.19 26.89 -22.20
C ARG A 222 6.68 26.68 -22.39
N GLU A 223 7.40 26.38 -21.32
CA GLU A 223 8.85 26.13 -21.35
C GLU A 223 9.18 24.76 -21.96
N HIS A 224 8.25 23.80 -21.88
CA HIS A 224 8.40 22.41 -22.35
C HIS A 224 7.25 22.02 -23.30
N PRO A 225 7.12 22.65 -24.49
CA PRO A 225 6.01 22.38 -25.42
C PRO A 225 5.96 20.92 -25.90
N GLU A 226 7.07 20.20 -25.87
CA GLU A 226 7.17 18.77 -26.17
C GLU A 226 6.40 17.88 -25.18
N SER A 227 6.17 18.37 -23.96
CA SER A 227 5.36 17.66 -22.96
C SER A 227 3.90 17.55 -23.37
N ARG A 228 3.42 18.49 -24.21
CA ARG A 228 2.00 18.67 -24.57
C ARG A 228 1.07 18.70 -23.35
N LEU A 229 1.57 19.18 -22.20
CA LEU A 229 0.80 19.24 -20.96
C LEU A 229 -0.40 20.18 -21.12
N ASP A 230 -1.59 19.61 -20.93
CA ASP A 230 -2.85 20.33 -20.91
C ASP A 230 -3.16 20.78 -19.47
N VAL A 231 -3.14 22.09 -19.23
CA VAL A 231 -3.36 22.69 -17.91
C VAL A 231 -4.73 23.35 -17.89
N GLN A 232 -5.64 22.82 -17.07
CA GLN A 232 -7.04 23.20 -17.06
C GLN A 232 -7.47 23.71 -15.69
N TRP A 233 -8.29 24.76 -15.67
CA TRP A 233 -8.99 25.15 -14.45
C TRP A 233 -10.17 24.21 -14.19
N LEU A 234 -10.38 23.86 -12.93
CA LEU A 234 -11.64 23.28 -12.49
C LEU A 234 -12.75 24.34 -12.39
N ALA A 235 -13.99 23.90 -12.51
CA ALA A 235 -15.15 24.68 -12.11
C ALA A 235 -15.11 24.98 -10.60
N GLU A 236 -15.75 26.06 -10.14
CA GLU A 236 -15.84 26.39 -8.71
C GLU A 236 -16.53 25.26 -7.92
N ASN A 237 -17.66 24.75 -8.43
CA ASN A 237 -18.30 23.54 -7.91
C ASN A 237 -17.77 22.30 -8.63
N CYS A 238 -16.49 21.99 -8.45
CA CYS A 238 -15.83 20.88 -9.14
C CYS A 238 -16.37 19.48 -8.77
N THR A 239 -17.21 19.37 -7.75
CA THR A 239 -17.82 18.11 -7.32
C THR A 239 -19.23 17.89 -7.88
N ASP A 240 -19.72 18.80 -8.72
CA ASP A 240 -20.98 18.62 -9.44
C ASP A 240 -20.93 17.35 -10.33
N GLU A 241 -21.95 16.51 -10.22
CA GLU A 241 -21.91 15.17 -10.81
C GLU A 241 -21.98 15.20 -12.34
N LEU A 242 -22.68 16.17 -12.91
CA LEU A 242 -22.77 16.36 -14.36
C LEU A 242 -21.46 16.92 -14.92
N TYR A 243 -20.86 17.87 -14.20
CA TYR A 243 -19.54 18.39 -14.52
C TYR A 243 -18.49 17.27 -14.52
N VAL A 244 -18.44 16.44 -13.46
CA VAL A 244 -17.48 15.33 -13.36
C VAL A 244 -17.71 14.31 -14.47
N ARG A 245 -18.97 14.00 -14.81
CA ARG A 245 -19.29 13.15 -15.98
C ARG A 245 -18.71 13.76 -17.27
N ASP A 246 -18.85 15.06 -17.49
CA ASP A 246 -18.38 15.70 -18.71
C ASP A 246 -16.84 15.70 -18.81
N LEU A 247 -16.13 15.67 -17.68
CA LEU A 247 -14.68 15.46 -17.64
C LEU A 247 -14.26 14.06 -18.12
N ASN A 248 -15.16 13.08 -18.22
CA ASN A 248 -14.82 11.75 -18.75
C ASN A 248 -14.33 11.80 -20.21
N LYS A 249 -14.71 12.85 -20.97
CA LYS A 249 -14.20 13.11 -22.33
C LYS A 249 -12.78 13.67 -22.35
N ALA A 250 -12.25 14.08 -21.21
CA ALA A 250 -10.97 14.72 -21.06
C ALA A 250 -10.39 14.40 -19.67
N PRO A 251 -10.14 13.13 -19.32
CA PRO A 251 -9.65 12.80 -17.99
C PRO A 251 -8.29 13.45 -17.73
N GLY A 252 -7.99 13.66 -16.45
CA GLY A 252 -6.72 14.25 -16.03
C GLY A 252 -6.44 14.07 -14.55
N LEU A 253 -5.18 14.32 -14.20
CA LEU A 253 -4.69 14.35 -12.83
C LEU A 253 -5.22 15.60 -12.11
N LEU A 254 -5.48 15.48 -10.82
CA LEU A 254 -5.84 16.61 -9.97
C LEU A 254 -4.60 17.11 -9.23
N ALA A 255 -4.45 18.42 -9.19
CA ALA A 255 -3.40 19.06 -8.39
C ALA A 255 -3.48 18.61 -6.92
N ILE A 256 -2.33 18.55 -6.26
CA ILE A 256 -2.24 18.28 -4.83
C ILE A 256 -1.25 19.27 -4.20
N ALA A 257 -1.14 19.28 -2.88
CA ALA A 257 -0.29 20.24 -2.17
C ALA A 257 1.16 20.29 -2.73
N MET A 258 1.66 21.52 -2.87
CA MET A 258 3.04 21.83 -3.23
C MET A 258 3.65 22.71 -2.13
N GLU A 259 4.97 22.74 -2.04
CA GLU A 259 5.75 23.63 -1.18
C GLU A 259 6.53 24.65 -2.01
N GLU A 260 6.77 25.83 -1.44
CA GLU A 260 7.72 26.77 -2.01
C GLU A 260 9.15 26.23 -1.86
N HIS A 261 9.93 26.35 -2.92
CA HIS A 261 11.31 25.90 -3.01
C HIS A 261 12.17 26.96 -3.66
N PHE A 262 13.20 27.43 -2.94
CA PHE A 262 14.22 28.29 -3.52
C PHE A 262 15.22 27.46 -4.30
N ASP A 263 15.29 27.67 -5.62
CA ASP A 263 16.30 27.07 -6.48
C ASP A 263 17.58 27.95 -6.48
N PRO A 264 18.70 27.48 -5.89
CA PRO A 264 19.93 28.25 -5.84
C PRO A 264 20.55 28.51 -7.21
N SER A 265 20.20 27.70 -8.23
CA SER A 265 20.79 27.81 -9.57
C SER A 265 20.14 28.90 -10.41
N SER A 266 18.81 29.04 -10.34
CA SER A 266 18.07 30.12 -11.00
C SER A 266 17.92 31.38 -10.14
N GLY A 267 18.14 31.27 -8.82
CA GLY A 267 17.95 32.37 -7.86
C GLY A 267 16.50 32.76 -7.66
N ARG A 268 15.55 31.88 -8.01
CA ARG A 268 14.10 32.11 -7.92
C ARG A 268 13.46 31.15 -6.92
N THR A 269 12.45 31.63 -6.22
CA THR A 269 11.50 30.76 -5.50
C THR A 269 10.49 30.23 -6.50
N ASP A 270 10.30 28.91 -6.50
CA ASP A 270 9.34 28.21 -7.33
C ASP A 270 8.54 27.18 -6.51
N LEU A 271 7.61 26.45 -7.12
CA LEU A 271 6.87 25.38 -6.45
C LEU A 271 7.51 24.01 -6.69
N LYS A 272 7.44 23.17 -5.66
CA LYS A 272 7.86 21.77 -5.70
C LYS A 272 6.76 20.90 -5.10
N GLY A 273 6.39 19.82 -5.78
CA GLY A 273 5.35 18.91 -5.26
C GLY A 273 5.78 18.31 -3.92
N LEU A 274 4.87 18.13 -2.97
CA LEU A 274 5.20 17.36 -1.77
C LEU A 274 5.28 15.85 -2.12
N PRO A 275 6.14 15.07 -1.45
CA PRO A 275 6.26 13.65 -1.70
C PRO A 275 5.14 12.84 -1.03
N PHE A 276 4.72 11.75 -1.64
CA PHE A 276 3.74 10.80 -1.09
C PHE A 276 4.07 9.38 -1.50
N VAL A 277 3.40 8.39 -0.89
CA VAL A 277 3.58 6.97 -1.20
C VAL A 277 2.36 6.47 -1.96
N VAL A 278 2.59 5.63 -2.98
CA VAL A 278 1.54 4.95 -3.74
C VAL A 278 1.39 3.49 -3.28
N PRO A 279 0.21 2.85 -3.50
CA PRO A 279 -0.01 1.46 -3.08
C PRO A 279 0.94 0.45 -3.73
N GLY A 280 1.38 0.70 -4.95
CA GLY A 280 2.19 -0.24 -5.73
C GLY A 280 2.85 0.43 -6.94
N GLY A 281 3.90 -0.19 -7.49
CA GLY A 281 4.75 0.42 -8.54
C GLY A 281 4.02 0.89 -9.81
N ARG A 282 2.89 0.25 -10.15
CA ARG A 282 2.03 0.60 -11.30
C ARG A 282 1.27 1.92 -11.11
N PHE A 283 1.01 2.34 -9.88
CA PHE A 283 0.20 3.51 -9.57
C PHE A 283 1.03 4.79 -9.54
N ASN A 284 0.40 5.92 -9.89
CA ASN A 284 1.00 7.26 -9.80
C ASN A 284 0.16 8.23 -8.98
N GLU A 285 -1.00 7.79 -8.51
CA GLU A 285 -1.99 8.57 -7.81
C GLU A 285 -1.85 8.41 -6.28
N LEU A 286 -2.16 9.47 -5.54
CA LEU A 286 -2.36 9.42 -4.10
C LEU A 286 -3.73 8.77 -3.82
N TYR A 287 -3.75 7.66 -3.09
CA TYR A 287 -4.97 6.99 -2.64
C TYR A 287 -5.37 7.40 -1.22
N GLY A 288 -6.64 7.25 -0.86
CA GLY A 288 -7.16 7.66 0.44
C GLY A 288 -6.71 6.78 1.60
N TRP A 289 -7.31 5.59 1.75
CA TRP A 289 -7.10 4.76 2.94
C TRP A 289 -5.79 3.97 2.94
N ASP A 290 -5.22 3.66 1.77
CA ASP A 290 -3.90 3.02 1.62
C ASP A 290 -2.82 3.84 2.31
N SER A 291 -2.83 5.17 2.13
CA SER A 291 -1.85 6.07 2.74
C SER A 291 -1.90 6.07 4.26
N TYR A 292 -3.05 5.79 4.87
CA TYR A 292 -3.09 5.57 6.33
C TYR A 292 -2.36 4.28 6.70
N MET A 293 -2.61 3.18 5.99
CA MET A 293 -1.97 1.89 6.28
C MET A 293 -0.45 2.00 6.08
N GLU A 294 -0.01 2.59 4.98
CA GLU A 294 1.39 2.90 4.68
C GLU A 294 2.04 3.74 5.78
N SER A 295 1.32 4.73 6.31
CA SER A 295 1.83 5.60 7.37
C SER A 295 2.32 4.82 8.60
N LEU A 296 1.65 3.72 8.94
CA LEU A 296 2.00 2.93 10.11
C LEU A 296 3.40 2.30 9.95
N GLY A 297 3.72 1.79 8.76
CA GLY A 297 5.04 1.27 8.43
C GLY A 297 6.09 2.36 8.29
N LEU A 298 5.75 3.46 7.60
CA LEU A 298 6.64 4.60 7.39
C LEU A 298 7.11 5.23 8.70
N LEU A 299 6.19 5.40 9.67
CA LEU A 299 6.53 5.96 10.98
C LEU A 299 7.47 5.05 11.79
N ILE A 300 7.31 3.72 11.69
CA ILE A 300 8.24 2.76 12.31
C ILE A 300 9.62 2.80 11.63
N ASN A 301 9.67 3.10 10.34
CA ASN A 301 10.92 3.26 9.59
C ASN A 301 11.44 4.72 9.57
N ASP A 302 10.98 5.55 10.51
CA ASP A 302 11.40 6.95 10.69
C ASP A 302 11.27 7.84 9.43
N ARG A 303 10.33 7.50 8.54
CA ARG A 303 9.99 8.29 7.34
C ARG A 303 8.87 9.30 7.64
N VAL A 304 9.00 10.05 8.74
CA VAL A 304 7.95 10.94 9.28
C VAL A 304 7.51 12.01 8.27
N GLU A 305 8.46 12.61 7.54
CA GLU A 305 8.16 13.67 6.57
C GLU A 305 7.26 13.19 5.42
N LEU A 306 7.39 11.94 4.96
CA LEU A 306 6.49 11.39 3.92
C LEU A 306 5.05 11.34 4.41
N VAL A 307 4.84 10.92 5.66
CA VAL A 307 3.50 10.84 6.25
C VAL A 307 2.91 12.23 6.46
N LYS A 308 3.72 13.17 6.95
CA LYS A 308 3.35 14.58 7.11
C LYS A 308 2.90 15.18 5.77
N SER A 309 3.62 14.93 4.69
CA SER A 309 3.25 15.36 3.34
C SER A 309 1.92 14.75 2.87
N MET A 310 1.67 13.47 3.11
CA MET A 310 0.37 12.84 2.79
C MET A 310 -0.80 13.46 3.56
N VAL A 311 -0.62 13.77 4.86
CA VAL A 311 -1.63 14.51 5.63
C VAL A 311 -1.90 15.89 5.02
N ILE A 312 -0.85 16.61 4.61
CA ILE A 312 -0.99 17.93 3.94
C ILE A 312 -1.73 17.78 2.61
N HIS A 313 -1.47 16.74 1.83
CA HIS A 313 -2.22 16.45 0.61
C HIS A 313 -3.70 16.20 0.90
N PHE A 314 -4.04 15.44 1.95
CA PHE A 314 -5.44 15.24 2.36
C PHE A 314 -6.12 16.54 2.80
N CYS A 315 -5.44 17.39 3.56
CA CYS A 315 -5.94 18.73 3.89
C CYS A 315 -6.20 19.55 2.62
N PHE A 316 -5.30 19.51 1.64
CA PHE A 316 -5.48 20.17 0.34
C PHE A 316 -6.70 19.62 -0.40
N CYS A 317 -6.86 18.30 -0.49
CA CYS A 317 -8.01 17.67 -1.14
C CYS A 317 -9.33 18.06 -0.45
N ILE A 318 -9.39 18.07 0.88
CA ILE A 318 -10.58 18.50 1.60
C ILE A 318 -10.87 19.99 1.40
N LYS A 319 -9.82 20.83 1.39
CA LYS A 319 -9.97 22.26 1.16
C LYS A 319 -10.54 22.54 -0.22
N HIS A 320 -10.00 21.92 -1.27
CA HIS A 320 -10.31 22.26 -2.66
C HIS A 320 -11.32 21.35 -3.37
N TYR A 321 -11.43 20.08 -2.95
CA TYR A 321 -12.31 19.06 -3.54
C TYR A 321 -13.40 18.58 -2.56
N GLY A 322 -13.41 19.14 -1.35
CA GLY A 322 -14.42 18.90 -0.31
C GLY A 322 -14.28 17.58 0.45
N LYS A 323 -13.38 16.69 0.04
CA LYS A 323 -13.18 15.35 0.63
C LYS A 323 -11.78 14.81 0.36
N ILE A 324 -11.34 13.83 1.13
CA ILE A 324 -10.29 12.91 0.67
C ILE A 324 -10.85 12.12 -0.52
N LEU A 325 -10.12 12.10 -1.63
CA LEU A 325 -10.52 11.42 -2.84
C LEU A 325 -10.13 9.94 -2.79
N ASN A 326 -10.83 9.11 -3.57
CA ASN A 326 -10.39 7.73 -3.81
C ASN A 326 -8.96 7.71 -4.38
N ALA A 327 -8.74 8.45 -5.46
CA ALA A 327 -7.42 8.84 -5.95
C ALA A 327 -7.47 10.24 -6.58
N ASN A 328 -6.33 10.92 -6.76
CA ASN A 328 -6.31 12.30 -7.29
C ASN A 328 -6.46 12.39 -8.82
N ARG A 329 -7.52 11.80 -9.39
CA ARG A 329 -7.92 11.93 -10.81
C ARG A 329 -9.34 12.47 -10.92
N SER A 330 -9.62 13.18 -12.02
CA SER A 330 -10.92 13.83 -12.30
C SER A 330 -12.15 12.94 -12.07
N TYR A 331 -12.15 11.69 -12.55
CA TYR A 331 -13.26 10.74 -12.38
C TYR A 331 -13.49 10.26 -10.94
N TYR A 332 -12.62 10.62 -9.99
CA TYR A 332 -12.80 10.37 -8.57
C TYR A 332 -13.34 11.58 -7.78
N LEU A 333 -13.59 12.74 -8.39
CA LEU A 333 -14.06 13.97 -7.69
C LEU A 333 -15.34 13.77 -6.85
N CYS A 334 -16.23 12.87 -7.28
CA CYS A 334 -17.46 12.52 -6.56
C CYS A 334 -17.29 11.40 -5.52
N ARG A 335 -16.11 10.77 -5.42
CA ARG A 335 -15.88 9.54 -4.65
C ARG A 335 -14.73 9.66 -3.64
N SER A 336 -14.98 9.20 -2.42
CA SER A 336 -14.02 9.17 -1.32
C SER A 336 -13.46 7.76 -1.09
N GLN A 337 -12.87 7.54 0.08
CA GLN A 337 -12.45 6.25 0.65
C GLN A 337 -12.59 6.27 2.18
N PRO A 338 -12.44 5.14 2.90
CA PRO A 338 -12.59 5.08 4.35
C PRO A 338 -11.74 6.14 5.10
N PRO A 339 -12.34 6.96 6.01
CA PRO A 339 -11.67 8.14 6.56
C PRO A 339 -10.77 7.85 7.78
N PHE A 340 -9.47 8.16 7.67
CA PHE A 340 -8.45 7.93 8.72
C PHE A 340 -7.63 9.18 9.11
N LEU A 341 -7.98 10.37 8.61
CA LEU A 341 -7.16 11.59 8.73
C LEU A 341 -6.79 11.95 10.18
N THR A 342 -7.74 11.80 11.11
CA THR A 342 -7.57 12.20 12.52
C THR A 342 -6.49 11.37 13.23
N ASP A 343 -6.53 10.04 13.09
CA ASP A 343 -5.52 9.15 13.65
C ASP A 343 -4.15 9.35 12.96
N MET A 344 -4.15 9.53 11.64
CA MET A 344 -2.94 9.79 10.85
C MET A 344 -2.24 11.08 11.30
N ALA A 345 -2.99 12.17 11.46
CA ALA A 345 -2.46 13.46 11.89
C ALA A 345 -1.94 13.43 13.34
N LEU A 346 -2.64 12.75 14.26
CA LEU A 346 -2.19 12.57 15.63
C LEU A 346 -0.85 11.83 15.70
N ARG A 347 -0.70 10.73 14.95
CA ARG A 347 0.53 9.95 14.91
C ARG A 347 1.72 10.76 14.37
N VAL A 348 1.50 11.59 13.34
CA VAL A 348 2.53 12.50 12.86
C VAL A 348 2.87 13.54 13.93
N TYR A 349 1.86 14.18 14.51
CA TYR A 349 2.03 15.19 15.55
C TYR A 349 2.86 14.65 16.73
N ASP A 350 2.62 13.43 17.18
CA ASP A 350 3.40 12.81 18.27
C ASP A 350 4.90 12.70 17.95
N ARG A 351 5.27 12.54 16.68
CA ARG A 351 6.67 12.51 16.22
C ARG A 351 7.26 13.91 16.06
N ILE A 352 6.47 14.89 15.61
CA ILE A 352 6.93 16.25 15.29
C ILE A 352 6.62 17.28 16.37
N ARG A 353 6.04 16.92 17.52
CA ARG A 353 5.52 17.87 18.54
C ARG A 353 6.51 18.92 19.06
N TYR A 354 7.80 18.69 18.85
CA TYR A 354 8.89 19.60 19.23
C TYR A 354 9.34 20.52 18.09
N GLU A 355 8.86 20.30 16.87
CA GLU A 355 9.16 21.12 15.70
C GLU A 355 8.32 22.41 15.68
N PRO A 356 8.87 23.52 15.17
CA PRO A 356 8.07 24.70 14.87
C PRO A 356 6.91 24.38 13.93
N GLY A 357 5.71 24.91 14.21
CA GLY A 357 4.54 24.69 13.38
C GLY A 357 3.82 23.34 13.57
N ALA A 358 4.27 22.47 14.49
CA ALA A 358 3.61 21.20 14.75
C ALA A 358 2.15 21.36 15.22
N LEU A 359 1.87 22.35 16.06
CA LEU A 359 0.50 22.65 16.50
C LEU A 359 -0.35 23.21 15.35
N ASP A 360 0.22 24.01 14.45
CA ASP A 360 -0.49 24.49 13.26
C ASP A 360 -0.81 23.36 12.29
N PHE A 361 0.13 22.43 12.09
CA PHE A 361 -0.12 21.21 11.33
C PHE A 361 -1.32 20.41 11.90
N LEU A 362 -1.32 20.18 13.21
CA LEU A 362 -2.43 19.48 13.88
C LEU A 362 -3.74 20.28 13.77
N ARG A 363 -3.68 21.61 13.88
CA ARG A 363 -4.83 22.51 13.74
C ARG A 363 -5.45 22.39 12.35
N GLU A 364 -4.64 22.50 11.29
CA GLU A 364 -5.10 22.42 9.90
C GLU A 364 -5.70 21.05 9.59
N ALA A 365 -5.05 19.96 10.01
CA ALA A 365 -5.60 18.61 9.85
C ALA A 365 -6.92 18.42 10.60
N THR A 366 -7.06 18.99 11.79
CA THR A 366 -8.30 18.92 12.57
C THR A 366 -9.42 19.73 11.90
N LEU A 367 -9.13 20.93 11.40
CA LEU A 367 -10.10 21.74 10.65
C LEU A 367 -10.56 21.03 9.37
N ALA A 368 -9.64 20.40 8.64
CA ALA A 368 -9.96 19.59 7.47
C ALA A 368 -10.85 18.40 7.85
N ALA A 369 -10.51 17.64 8.88
CA ALA A 369 -11.32 16.52 9.36
C ALA A 369 -12.73 16.97 9.80
N ILE A 370 -12.86 18.12 10.46
CA ILE A 370 -14.16 18.70 10.83
C ILE A 370 -14.99 19.04 9.59
N LYS A 371 -14.38 19.71 8.60
CA LYS A 371 -15.04 20.02 7.33
C LYS A 371 -15.54 18.73 6.65
N GLU A 372 -14.65 17.75 6.46
CA GLU A 372 -14.98 16.46 5.85
C GLU A 372 -16.10 15.72 6.60
N TYR A 373 -16.04 15.69 7.93
CA TYR A 373 -17.08 15.09 8.77
C TYR A 373 -18.44 15.73 8.51
N TYR A 374 -18.54 17.06 8.49
CA TYR A 374 -19.81 17.77 8.31
C TYR A 374 -20.33 17.74 6.87
N THR A 375 -19.45 17.90 5.88
CA THR A 375 -19.87 18.13 4.50
C THR A 375 -19.89 16.86 3.65
N VAL A 376 -19.30 15.76 4.13
CA VAL A 376 -19.26 14.48 3.41
C VAL A 376 -19.98 13.38 4.18
N TRP A 377 -19.52 13.08 5.39
CA TRP A 377 -19.95 11.86 6.09
C TRP A 377 -21.25 12.05 6.87
N MET A 378 -21.47 13.24 7.43
CA MET A 378 -22.70 13.62 8.14
C MET A 378 -23.59 14.54 7.32
N SER A 379 -23.48 14.48 6.00
CA SER A 379 -24.37 15.15 5.05
C SER A 379 -25.12 14.13 4.20
N GLU A 380 -26.28 14.53 3.69
CA GLU A 380 -26.96 13.75 2.66
C GLU A 380 -26.14 13.77 1.36
N PRO A 381 -26.12 12.66 0.59
CA PRO A 381 -26.94 11.46 0.77
C PRO A 381 -26.31 10.37 1.67
N ARG A 382 -25.07 10.54 2.16
CA ARG A 382 -24.37 9.54 2.98
C ARG A 382 -25.04 9.32 4.33
N LEU A 383 -25.43 10.40 5.01
CA LEU A 383 -26.17 10.34 6.26
C LEU A 383 -27.56 9.75 6.04
N ASP A 384 -27.89 8.70 6.80
CA ASP A 384 -29.27 8.24 6.96
C ASP A 384 -29.92 8.96 8.15
N LYS A 385 -31.02 9.66 7.91
CA LYS A 385 -31.69 10.49 8.93
C LYS A 385 -32.37 9.68 10.02
N GLU A 386 -32.81 8.45 9.71
CA GLU A 386 -33.56 7.61 10.65
C GLU A 386 -32.63 6.95 11.68
N THR A 387 -31.55 6.33 11.21
CA THR A 387 -30.54 5.71 12.07
C THR A 387 -29.50 6.70 12.60
N ASN A 388 -29.37 7.88 11.98
CA ASN A 388 -28.29 8.83 12.27
C ASN A 388 -26.89 8.19 12.10
N LEU A 389 -26.79 7.16 11.26
CA LEU A 389 -25.55 6.52 10.82
C LEU A 389 -25.26 6.91 9.37
N SER A 390 -24.02 6.71 8.96
CA SER A 390 -23.56 7.05 7.61
C SER A 390 -23.38 5.80 6.76
N ARG A 391 -23.51 5.98 5.45
CA ARG A 391 -23.36 4.96 4.41
C ARG A 391 -22.35 5.44 3.38
N TYR A 392 -21.68 4.50 2.73
CA TYR A 392 -20.96 4.80 1.49
C TYR A 392 -22.00 5.05 0.40
N ARG A 393 -22.29 6.32 0.10
CA ARG A 393 -23.29 6.73 -0.89
C ARG A 393 -22.74 7.91 -1.68
N PRO A 394 -21.76 7.67 -2.55
CA PRO A 394 -21.14 8.72 -3.35
C PRO A 394 -22.12 9.30 -4.36
N GLY A 395 -21.79 10.50 -4.83
CA GLY A 395 -22.45 11.08 -6.01
C GLY A 395 -21.95 10.44 -7.30
N GLY A 396 -22.17 11.15 -8.40
CA GLY A 396 -21.74 10.78 -9.75
C GLY A 396 -22.89 10.15 -10.53
N VAL A 397 -22.85 10.34 -11.86
CA VAL A 397 -23.86 9.83 -12.79
C VAL A 397 -23.22 9.04 -13.92
N GLY A 398 -24.00 8.11 -14.51
CA GLY A 398 -23.56 7.30 -15.63
C GLY A 398 -22.63 6.15 -15.26
N VAL A 399 -22.04 5.56 -16.30
CA VAL A 399 -21.09 4.44 -16.23
C VAL A 399 -19.72 4.97 -15.77
N PRO A 400 -19.09 4.36 -14.74
CA PRO A 400 -17.73 4.70 -14.32
C PRO A 400 -16.73 4.55 -15.48
N PRO A 401 -16.00 5.61 -15.88
CA PRO A 401 -15.11 5.58 -17.06
C PRO A 401 -13.79 4.83 -16.81
N GLU A 402 -13.42 4.60 -15.55
CA GLU A 402 -12.12 4.10 -15.15
C GLU A 402 -11.99 2.57 -15.18
N THR A 403 -13.10 1.86 -15.39
CA THR A 403 -13.12 0.40 -15.52
C THR A 403 -12.62 -0.04 -16.89
N GLU A 404 -12.29 -1.32 -17.02
CA GLU A 404 -12.00 -1.89 -18.34
C GLU A 404 -13.21 -1.73 -19.28
N ALA A 405 -12.95 -1.57 -20.59
CA ALA A 405 -13.98 -1.24 -21.57
C ALA A 405 -15.12 -2.28 -21.63
N SER A 406 -14.80 -3.57 -21.42
CA SER A 406 -15.77 -4.68 -21.41
C SER A 406 -16.39 -4.95 -20.03
N HIS A 407 -15.97 -4.24 -18.98
CA HIS A 407 -16.33 -4.58 -17.60
C HIS A 407 -17.85 -4.60 -17.36
N PHE A 408 -18.56 -3.61 -17.92
CA PHE A 408 -20.01 -3.49 -17.78
C PHE A 408 -20.80 -3.98 -19.00
N GLU A 409 -20.13 -4.62 -19.96
CA GLU A 409 -20.77 -5.02 -21.23
C GLU A 409 -21.97 -5.94 -20.99
N HIS A 410 -21.77 -6.98 -20.19
CA HIS A 410 -22.83 -7.93 -19.82
C HIS A 410 -24.01 -7.30 -19.05
N ILE A 411 -23.80 -6.19 -18.33
CA ILE A 411 -24.86 -5.47 -17.61
C ILE A 411 -25.64 -4.55 -18.54
N LEU A 412 -24.95 -3.86 -19.46
CA LEU A 412 -25.52 -2.80 -20.27
C LEU A 412 -26.14 -3.31 -21.58
N THR A 413 -25.63 -4.42 -22.15
CA THR A 413 -26.13 -4.99 -23.41
C THR A 413 -27.64 -5.30 -23.41
N PRO A 414 -28.23 -5.92 -22.38
CA PRO A 414 -29.69 -6.12 -22.33
C PRO A 414 -30.50 -4.83 -22.40
N TYR A 415 -29.98 -3.73 -21.84
CA TYR A 415 -30.63 -2.42 -21.90
C TYR A 415 -30.43 -1.76 -23.27
N ALA A 416 -29.27 -1.93 -23.91
CA ALA A 416 -29.05 -1.47 -25.27
C ALA A 416 -30.03 -2.14 -26.25
N GLU A 417 -30.21 -3.47 -26.14
CA GLU A 417 -31.18 -4.23 -26.92
C GLU A 417 -32.63 -3.78 -26.66
N LYS A 418 -32.99 -3.56 -25.39
CA LYS A 418 -34.32 -3.02 -24.99
C LYS A 418 -34.65 -1.69 -25.69
N HIS A 419 -33.65 -0.82 -25.87
CA HIS A 419 -33.81 0.48 -26.53
C HIS A 419 -33.58 0.45 -28.04
N GLY A 420 -33.23 -0.71 -28.63
CA GLY A 420 -32.91 -0.84 -30.05
C GLY A 420 -31.67 -0.03 -30.47
N MET A 421 -30.71 0.17 -29.56
CA MET A 421 -29.48 0.93 -29.76
C MET A 421 -28.26 0.00 -29.83
N THR A 422 -27.18 0.42 -30.48
CA THR A 422 -25.88 -0.22 -30.29
C THR A 422 -25.36 0.02 -28.87
N PHE A 423 -24.43 -0.81 -28.40
CA PHE A 423 -23.82 -0.66 -27.06
C PHE A 423 -23.28 0.75 -26.81
N SER A 424 -22.48 1.28 -27.75
CA SER A 424 -21.87 2.61 -27.64
C SER A 424 -22.91 3.73 -27.61
N GLU A 425 -23.93 3.65 -28.47
CA GLU A 425 -25.03 4.62 -28.50
C GLU A 425 -25.84 4.60 -27.20
N PHE A 426 -26.10 3.41 -26.64
CA PHE A 426 -26.81 3.28 -25.38
C PHE A 426 -26.00 3.87 -24.22
N VAL A 427 -24.69 3.56 -24.12
CA VAL A 427 -23.83 4.12 -23.07
C VAL A 427 -23.80 5.65 -23.13
N ASP A 428 -23.66 6.21 -24.33
CA ASP A 428 -23.70 7.66 -24.55
C ASP A 428 -25.09 8.24 -24.22
N ALA A 429 -26.17 7.59 -24.62
CA ALA A 429 -27.53 8.02 -24.28
C ALA A 429 -27.80 7.98 -22.77
N TYR A 430 -27.34 6.93 -22.09
CA TYR A 430 -27.49 6.72 -20.64
C TYR A 430 -26.68 7.73 -19.84
N ASN A 431 -25.38 7.89 -20.15
CA ASN A 431 -24.52 8.87 -19.48
C ASN A 431 -25.07 10.29 -19.59
N TYR A 432 -25.61 10.66 -20.75
CA TYR A 432 -26.21 11.97 -20.99
C TYR A 432 -27.71 12.05 -20.65
N GLN A 433 -28.27 11.05 -19.96
CA GLN A 433 -29.65 11.01 -19.47
C GLN A 433 -30.70 11.25 -20.58
N ARG A 434 -30.40 10.86 -21.83
CA ARG A 434 -31.34 10.82 -22.96
C ARG A 434 -32.25 9.59 -22.89
N VAL A 435 -31.82 8.56 -22.19
CA VAL A 435 -32.63 7.41 -21.75
C VAL A 435 -32.63 7.37 -20.22
N SER A 436 -33.70 6.84 -19.63
CA SER A 436 -33.84 6.70 -18.17
C SER A 436 -34.04 5.23 -17.82
N GLU A 437 -33.17 4.72 -16.96
CA GLU A 437 -33.20 3.34 -16.45
C GLU A 437 -32.91 3.37 -14.95
N PRO A 438 -33.94 3.54 -14.09
CA PRO A 438 -33.76 3.67 -12.64
C PRO A 438 -33.06 2.46 -11.99
N GLU A 439 -33.28 1.25 -12.53
CA GLU A 439 -32.60 0.02 -12.07
C GLU A 439 -31.09 0.07 -12.33
N LEU A 440 -30.69 0.68 -13.45
CA LEU A 440 -29.28 0.86 -13.80
C LEU A 440 -28.64 1.99 -12.97
N ASP A 441 -29.40 3.05 -12.69
CA ASP A 441 -28.99 4.12 -11.77
C ASP A 441 -28.71 3.58 -10.37
N GLU A 442 -29.59 2.71 -9.86
CA GLU A 442 -29.42 2.02 -8.59
C GLU A 442 -28.19 1.10 -8.62
N TYR A 443 -28.02 0.31 -9.69
CA TYR A 443 -26.84 -0.54 -9.86
C TYR A 443 -25.53 0.26 -9.78
N PHE A 444 -25.40 1.35 -10.54
CA PHE A 444 -24.17 2.14 -10.55
C PHE A 444 -23.97 2.97 -9.28
N LEU A 445 -25.05 3.33 -8.57
CA LEU A 445 -24.93 3.88 -7.23
C LEU A 445 -24.28 2.86 -6.27
N HIS A 446 -24.70 1.60 -6.33
CA HIS A 446 -24.10 0.53 -5.55
C HIS A 446 -22.65 0.25 -5.97
N ASP A 447 -22.31 0.18 -7.27
CA ASP A 447 -20.93 0.02 -7.74
C ASP A 447 -20.00 1.13 -7.21
N ARG A 448 -20.42 2.40 -7.33
CA ARG A 448 -19.64 3.53 -6.80
C ARG A 448 -19.48 3.45 -5.28
N ALA A 449 -20.52 3.02 -4.56
CA ALA A 449 -20.47 2.82 -3.11
C ALA A 449 -19.52 1.69 -2.69
N VAL A 450 -19.49 0.58 -3.45
CA VAL A 450 -18.53 -0.51 -3.26
C VAL A 450 -17.10 0.03 -3.36
N ARG A 451 -16.80 0.83 -4.39
CA ARG A 451 -15.47 1.47 -4.58
C ARG A 451 -15.13 2.50 -3.48
N GLU A 452 -16.12 3.25 -3.00
CA GLU A 452 -15.92 4.20 -1.88
C GLU A 452 -15.64 3.48 -0.56
N SER A 453 -16.12 2.25 -0.39
CA SER A 453 -15.85 1.44 0.80
C SER A 453 -14.42 0.88 0.85
N GLY A 454 -13.69 0.91 -0.27
CA GLY A 454 -12.40 0.23 -0.46
C GLY A 454 -12.48 -1.29 -0.60
N HIS A 455 -13.66 -1.89 -0.50
CA HIS A 455 -13.87 -3.34 -0.60
C HIS A 455 -14.47 -3.73 -1.98
N ASP A 456 -13.91 -3.19 -3.06
CA ASP A 456 -14.29 -3.50 -4.44
C ASP A 456 -13.58 -4.74 -4.98
N THR A 457 -14.22 -5.92 -5.11
CA THR A 457 -15.61 -6.23 -4.72
C THR A 457 -15.73 -7.33 -3.66
N SER A 458 -16.89 -7.37 -3.00
CA SER A 458 -17.29 -8.36 -1.98
C SER A 458 -18.80 -8.56 -2.05
N TYR A 459 -19.26 -9.81 -1.91
CA TYR A 459 -20.67 -10.16 -1.82
C TYR A 459 -21.40 -9.56 -0.62
N ARG A 460 -20.67 -9.03 0.37
CA ARG A 460 -21.22 -8.18 1.43
C ARG A 460 -21.91 -6.92 0.86
N LEU A 461 -21.38 -6.38 -0.23
CA LEU A 461 -21.65 -5.03 -0.72
C LEU A 461 -22.29 -5.00 -2.12
N GLU A 462 -22.10 -6.04 -2.93
CA GLU A 462 -22.67 -6.13 -4.28
C GLU A 462 -24.17 -5.83 -4.29
N LYS A 463 -24.59 -4.84 -5.10
CA LYS A 463 -25.99 -4.40 -5.28
C LYS A 463 -26.69 -3.87 -4.01
N VAL A 464 -25.98 -3.71 -2.89
CA VAL A 464 -26.58 -3.26 -1.62
C VAL A 464 -25.79 -2.15 -0.91
N ALA A 465 -24.52 -1.94 -1.26
CA ALA A 465 -23.58 -1.05 -0.55
C ALA A 465 -24.15 0.32 -0.16
N ALA A 466 -24.73 1.05 -1.12
CA ALA A 466 -25.29 2.39 -0.91
C ALA A 466 -26.46 2.47 0.07
N ASN A 467 -27.05 1.34 0.46
CA ASN A 467 -28.12 1.24 1.43
C ASN A 467 -27.61 0.82 2.82
N LEU A 468 -26.37 0.34 2.92
CA LEU A 468 -25.83 -0.21 4.16
C LEU A 468 -25.20 0.88 5.02
N ALA A 469 -25.71 1.02 6.25
CA ALA A 469 -24.98 1.63 7.34
C ALA A 469 -23.99 0.58 7.87
N THR A 470 -22.76 0.66 7.39
CA THR A 470 -21.77 -0.37 7.58
C THR A 470 -20.99 -0.19 8.89
N VAL A 471 -20.51 -1.29 9.48
CA VAL A 471 -19.77 -1.21 10.74
C VAL A 471 -18.40 -0.56 10.57
N ASP A 472 -17.81 -0.68 9.37
CA ASP A 472 -16.54 -0.08 8.99
C ASP A 472 -16.59 1.46 9.16
N LEU A 473 -17.35 2.16 8.32
CA LEU A 473 -17.48 3.61 8.28
C LEU A 473 -17.91 4.17 9.62
N ASN A 474 -18.90 3.55 10.27
CA ASN A 474 -19.42 4.07 11.53
C ASN A 474 -18.44 3.87 12.70
N SER A 475 -17.53 2.90 12.63
CA SER A 475 -16.38 2.81 13.55
C SER A 475 -15.36 3.92 13.29
N LEU A 476 -15.09 4.23 12.01
CA LEU A 476 -14.15 5.30 11.65
C LEU A 476 -14.68 6.70 12.01
N LEU A 477 -15.98 6.95 11.83
CA LEU A 477 -16.60 8.20 12.23
C LEU A 477 -16.66 8.37 13.76
N TYR A 478 -16.84 7.27 14.50
CA TYR A 478 -16.69 7.30 15.95
C TYR A 478 -15.27 7.72 16.34
N LYS A 479 -14.25 7.18 15.64
CA LYS A 479 -12.85 7.58 15.86
C LYS A 479 -12.62 9.06 15.56
N TYR A 480 -13.13 9.58 14.44
CA TYR A 480 -13.10 11.02 14.14
C TYR A 480 -13.70 11.85 15.28
N GLU A 481 -14.89 11.47 15.76
CA GLU A 481 -15.57 12.21 16.83
C GLU A 481 -14.76 12.23 18.13
N VAL A 482 -14.18 11.09 18.53
CA VAL A 482 -13.35 10.98 19.73
C VAL A 482 -12.04 11.75 19.58
N ASP A 483 -11.36 11.62 18.44
CA ASP A 483 -10.07 12.26 18.20
C ASP A 483 -10.22 13.77 18.12
N ILE A 484 -11.19 14.29 17.36
CA ILE A 484 -11.44 15.74 17.25
C ILE A 484 -11.75 16.31 18.64
N GLY A 485 -12.63 15.67 19.41
CA GLY A 485 -12.94 16.11 20.77
C GLY A 485 -11.71 16.13 21.68
N ARG A 486 -10.86 15.10 21.61
CA ARG A 486 -9.61 15.03 22.36
C ARG A 486 -8.62 16.12 21.95
N ILE A 487 -8.42 16.32 20.66
CA ILE A 487 -7.50 17.32 20.12
C ILE A 487 -7.90 18.72 20.58
N ILE A 488 -9.19 19.08 20.45
CA ILE A 488 -9.71 20.38 20.87
C ILE A 488 -9.46 20.62 22.36
N ARG A 489 -9.74 19.62 23.21
CA ARG A 489 -9.51 19.71 24.66
C ARG A 489 -8.03 19.87 25.00
N THR A 490 -7.19 19.01 24.45
CA THR A 490 -5.79 18.86 24.87
C THR A 490 -4.89 19.95 24.27
N HIS A 491 -5.13 20.38 23.03
CA HIS A 491 -4.21 21.25 22.30
C HIS A 491 -4.76 22.66 22.03
N PHE A 492 -6.08 22.86 22.10
CA PHE A 492 -6.73 24.12 21.72
C PHE A 492 -7.60 24.73 22.82
N GLY A 493 -7.33 24.42 24.10
CA GLY A 493 -8.02 25.04 25.23
C GLY A 493 -9.55 24.86 25.21
N ASP A 494 -10.02 23.73 24.67
CA ASP A 494 -11.42 23.40 24.45
C ASP A 494 -12.18 24.31 23.45
N LYS A 495 -11.45 25.07 22.63
CA LYS A 495 -12.03 26.02 21.68
C LYS A 495 -11.25 26.05 20.36
N LEU A 496 -11.85 25.51 19.30
CA LEU A 496 -11.34 25.63 17.94
C LEU A 496 -12.32 26.41 17.07
N VAL A 497 -11.85 27.51 16.47
CA VAL A 497 -12.68 28.39 15.63
C VAL A 497 -12.57 27.93 14.17
N MET A 498 -13.69 27.71 13.51
CA MET A 498 -13.74 27.39 12.08
C MET A 498 -13.49 28.65 11.23
N PRO A 499 -12.39 28.70 10.44
CA PRO A 499 -12.15 29.80 9.52
C PRO A 499 -13.05 29.67 8.28
N ALA A 500 -13.25 30.78 7.56
CA ALA A 500 -14.19 30.84 6.44
C ALA A 500 -13.82 29.91 5.28
N ASP A 501 -12.52 29.75 4.98
CA ASP A 501 -12.00 28.90 3.91
C ASP A 501 -12.05 27.40 4.24
N MET A 502 -12.27 27.05 5.50
CA MET A 502 -12.50 25.68 5.97
C MET A 502 -13.96 25.39 6.30
N CYS A 503 -14.86 26.33 6.04
CA CYS A 503 -16.30 26.08 6.10
C CYS A 503 -16.80 25.53 4.77
N GLY A 504 -17.73 24.58 4.81
CA GLY A 504 -18.52 24.15 3.65
C GLY A 504 -20.02 24.39 3.86
N PRO A 505 -20.87 23.87 2.96
CA PRO A 505 -22.32 24.01 3.06
C PRO A 505 -22.84 23.57 4.44
N GLY A 506 -23.65 24.43 5.08
CA GLY A 506 -24.22 24.17 6.41
C GLY A 506 -23.32 24.52 7.60
N MET A 507 -22.10 25.02 7.37
CA MET A 507 -21.20 25.51 8.42
C MET A 507 -21.19 27.04 8.46
N THR A 508 -20.89 27.62 9.62
CA THR A 508 -20.81 29.09 9.79
C THR A 508 -19.38 29.53 10.13
N PRO A 509 -18.77 30.48 9.39
CA PRO A 509 -17.48 31.05 9.75
C PRO A 509 -17.50 31.64 11.17
N GLY A 510 -16.45 31.37 11.94
CA GLY A 510 -16.38 31.78 13.34
C GLY A 510 -17.10 30.82 14.31
N GLN A 511 -17.75 29.77 13.81
CA GLN A 511 -18.29 28.69 14.64
C GLN A 511 -17.20 28.10 15.53
N VAL A 512 -17.53 27.93 16.81
CA VAL A 512 -16.63 27.37 17.81
C VAL A 512 -16.96 25.90 18.02
N GLU A 513 -15.99 25.04 17.75
CA GLU A 513 -16.01 23.63 18.08
C GLU A 513 -15.41 23.40 19.48
N THR A 514 -16.10 22.59 20.29
CA THR A 514 -15.73 22.25 21.67
C THR A 514 -15.75 20.75 21.88
N SER A 515 -14.89 20.22 22.76
CA SER A 515 -14.82 18.78 23.01
C SER A 515 -16.16 18.19 23.48
N ALA A 516 -16.93 18.94 24.27
CA ALA A 516 -18.24 18.50 24.75
C ALA A 516 -19.24 18.21 23.61
N THR A 517 -19.18 18.98 22.52
CA THR A 517 -20.03 18.74 21.34
C THR A 517 -19.67 17.42 20.66
N TRP A 518 -18.38 17.16 20.48
CA TRP A 518 -17.86 15.95 19.86
C TRP A 518 -18.06 14.71 20.72
N GLU A 519 -17.91 14.82 22.04
CA GLU A 519 -18.22 13.72 22.97
C GLU A 519 -19.71 13.33 22.95
N ARG A 520 -20.62 14.30 22.78
CA ARG A 520 -22.06 14.00 22.62
C ARG A 520 -22.32 13.26 21.31
N ARG A 521 -21.62 13.61 20.22
CA ARG A 521 -21.70 12.92 18.93
C ARG A 521 -21.21 11.47 19.05
N ALA A 522 -20.02 11.27 19.62
CA ALA A 522 -19.45 9.94 19.88
C ALA A 522 -20.38 9.05 20.72
N ARG A 523 -20.93 9.60 21.81
CA ARG A 523 -21.92 8.88 22.65
C ARG A 523 -23.16 8.50 21.86
N LYS A 524 -23.73 9.43 21.07
CA LYS A 524 -24.89 9.14 20.21
C LYS A 524 -24.55 8.04 19.20
N ARG A 525 -23.40 8.12 18.53
CA ARG A 525 -23.00 7.12 17.53
C ARG A 525 -22.85 5.73 18.13
N ARG A 526 -22.18 5.60 19.29
CA ARG A 526 -22.08 4.32 20.00
C ARG A 526 -23.46 3.71 20.25
N LEU A 527 -24.41 4.50 20.77
CA LEU A 527 -25.77 4.03 21.01
C LEU A 527 -26.47 3.53 19.73
N MET A 528 -26.28 4.24 18.61
CA MET A 528 -26.89 3.83 17.33
C MET A 528 -26.20 2.61 16.71
N VAL A 529 -24.88 2.51 16.82
CA VAL A 529 -24.11 1.33 16.40
C VAL A 529 -24.51 0.10 17.22
N ASP A 530 -24.60 0.23 18.55
CA ASP A 530 -25.06 -0.87 19.41
C ASP A 530 -26.51 -1.28 19.10
N LYS A 531 -27.39 -0.32 18.80
CA LYS A 531 -28.79 -0.61 18.45
C LYS A 531 -28.91 -1.36 17.12
N TYR A 532 -28.28 -0.85 16.06
CA TYR A 532 -28.53 -1.35 14.70
C TYR A 532 -27.54 -2.42 14.26
N LEU A 533 -26.28 -2.35 14.70
CA LEU A 533 -25.20 -3.15 14.15
C LEU A 533 -24.78 -4.30 15.08
N TRP A 534 -24.88 -4.16 16.41
CA TRP A 534 -24.45 -5.20 17.35
C TRP A 534 -25.47 -6.34 17.50
N ASP A 535 -25.02 -7.57 17.28
CA ASP A 535 -25.76 -8.79 17.55
C ASP A 535 -25.28 -9.50 18.81
N GLU A 536 -26.18 -9.62 19.79
CA GLU A 536 -25.87 -10.19 21.10
C GLU A 536 -25.75 -11.72 21.08
N GLU A 537 -26.51 -12.38 20.20
CA GLU A 537 -26.53 -13.84 20.08
C GLU A 537 -25.28 -14.31 19.35
N GLU A 538 -25.02 -13.73 18.17
CA GLU A 538 -23.85 -14.04 17.35
C GLU A 538 -22.55 -13.48 17.95
N GLY A 539 -22.64 -12.47 18.83
CA GLY A 539 -21.48 -11.86 19.49
C GLY A 539 -20.60 -11.05 18.53
N MET A 540 -21.19 -10.44 17.51
CA MET A 540 -20.46 -9.66 16.51
C MET A 540 -21.30 -8.52 15.95
N TYR A 541 -20.65 -7.63 15.20
CA TYR A 541 -21.33 -6.55 14.50
C TYR A 541 -21.61 -6.92 13.05
N PHE A 542 -22.78 -6.52 12.56
CA PHE A 542 -23.21 -6.65 11.17
C PHE A 542 -23.63 -5.30 10.61
N ASP A 543 -23.57 -5.16 9.28
CA ASP A 543 -24.07 -3.98 8.60
C ASP A 543 -25.61 -3.91 8.68
N TYR A 544 -26.20 -2.73 8.61
CA TYR A 544 -27.65 -2.54 8.65
C TYR A 544 -28.15 -1.91 7.35
N ASP A 545 -29.09 -2.57 6.69
CA ASP A 545 -29.74 -2.05 5.48
C ASP A 545 -30.79 -1.01 5.88
N THR A 546 -30.52 0.27 5.57
CA THR A 546 -31.40 1.37 5.96
C THR A 546 -32.68 1.44 5.12
N VAL A 547 -32.72 0.77 3.96
CA VAL A 547 -33.90 0.71 3.09
C VAL A 547 -34.82 -0.41 3.55
N LYS A 548 -34.27 -1.62 3.74
CA LYS A 548 -35.02 -2.78 4.27
C LYS A 548 -35.28 -2.72 5.77
N LYS A 549 -34.60 -1.81 6.47
CA LYS A 549 -34.66 -1.61 7.92
C LYS A 549 -34.37 -2.90 8.70
N GLN A 550 -33.34 -3.62 8.25
CA GLN A 550 -32.95 -4.88 8.85
C GLN A 550 -31.43 -4.99 8.93
N ARG A 551 -30.97 -5.63 10.00
CA ARG A 551 -29.57 -6.03 10.11
C ARG A 551 -29.27 -7.13 9.09
N THR A 552 -28.09 -7.06 8.49
CA THR A 552 -27.57 -8.12 7.62
C THR A 552 -27.10 -9.31 8.44
N GLY A 553 -26.77 -10.43 7.77
CA GLY A 553 -26.14 -11.60 8.38
C GLY A 553 -24.77 -11.92 7.80
N TYR A 554 -24.13 -10.96 7.12
CA TYR A 554 -22.84 -11.16 6.47
C TYR A 554 -21.70 -10.97 7.47
N GLU A 555 -21.00 -12.05 7.80
CA GLU A 555 -19.89 -12.05 8.74
C GLU A 555 -18.63 -11.50 8.03
N SER A 556 -18.19 -10.32 8.44
CA SER A 556 -17.00 -9.66 7.89
C SER A 556 -15.97 -9.33 8.97
N ALA A 557 -14.68 -9.39 8.61
CA ALA A 557 -13.57 -9.01 9.49
C ALA A 557 -13.62 -7.54 9.93
N THR A 558 -14.41 -6.69 9.26
CA THR A 558 -14.66 -5.31 9.70
C THR A 558 -15.36 -5.23 11.06
N THR A 559 -15.94 -6.33 11.56
CA THR A 559 -16.47 -6.46 12.93
C THR A 559 -15.44 -6.19 14.03
N PHE A 560 -14.14 -6.20 13.73
CA PHE A 560 -13.08 -5.84 14.68
C PHE A 560 -12.73 -4.34 14.68
N TRP A 561 -13.25 -3.53 13.75
CA TRP A 561 -12.99 -2.08 13.70
C TRP A 561 -13.61 -1.29 14.87
N PRO A 562 -14.73 -1.72 15.48
CA PRO A 562 -15.16 -1.20 16.77
C PRO A 562 -14.13 -1.34 17.89
N LEU A 563 -13.25 -2.36 17.84
CA LEU A 563 -12.12 -2.49 18.77
C LEU A 563 -11.04 -1.46 18.44
N TRP A 564 -10.64 -1.33 17.17
CA TRP A 564 -9.65 -0.34 16.76
C TRP A 564 -10.03 1.10 17.18
N SER A 565 -11.28 1.46 16.92
CA SER A 565 -11.83 2.80 17.20
C SER A 565 -12.10 3.05 18.69
N GLY A 566 -12.16 2.01 19.51
CA GLY A 566 -12.57 2.10 20.92
C GLY A 566 -14.09 2.32 21.10
N LEU A 567 -14.88 1.95 20.10
CA LEU A 567 -16.34 2.02 20.14
C LEU A 567 -16.92 0.94 21.05
N ALA A 568 -16.40 -0.29 20.95
CA ALA A 568 -16.92 -1.45 21.66
C ALA A 568 -16.79 -1.31 23.18
N THR A 569 -17.69 -1.95 23.92
CA THR A 569 -17.51 -2.16 25.36
C THR A 569 -16.56 -3.33 25.63
N PRO A 570 -15.92 -3.41 26.81
CA PRO A 570 -15.11 -4.57 27.19
C PRO A 570 -15.87 -5.91 27.07
N ARG A 571 -17.18 -5.90 27.33
CA ARG A 571 -18.06 -7.07 27.18
C ARG A 571 -18.23 -7.49 25.71
N GLN A 572 -18.46 -6.53 24.82
CA GLN A 572 -18.54 -6.79 23.37
C GLN A 572 -17.19 -7.26 22.83
N ALA A 573 -16.07 -6.73 23.34
CA ALA A 573 -14.74 -7.19 22.98
C ALA A 573 -14.50 -8.65 23.37
N ALA A 574 -14.89 -9.05 24.58
CA ALA A 574 -14.84 -10.46 24.99
C ALA A 574 -15.68 -11.36 24.07
N ALA A 575 -16.91 -10.96 23.76
CA ALA A 575 -17.77 -11.71 22.84
C ALA A 575 -17.17 -11.82 21.43
N LEU A 576 -16.56 -10.76 20.90
CA LEU A 576 -15.86 -10.79 19.62
C LEU A 576 -14.70 -11.78 19.62
N VAL A 577 -13.89 -11.82 20.69
CA VAL A 577 -12.75 -12.74 20.79
C VAL A 577 -13.23 -14.19 20.96
N GLU A 578 -14.24 -14.42 21.80
CA GLU A 578 -14.72 -15.78 22.09
C GLU A 578 -15.56 -16.38 20.95
N ARG A 579 -16.35 -15.57 20.23
CA ARG A 579 -17.35 -16.06 19.27
C ARG A 579 -17.07 -15.66 17.82
N ALA A 580 -16.56 -14.45 17.58
CA ALA A 580 -16.33 -13.96 16.22
C ALA A 580 -14.96 -14.42 15.68
N LEU A 581 -13.89 -14.18 16.43
CA LEU A 581 -12.51 -14.46 16.01
C LEU A 581 -12.29 -15.90 15.50
N PRO A 582 -12.80 -16.96 16.15
CA PRO A 582 -12.63 -18.33 15.65
C PRO A 582 -13.26 -18.59 14.28
N LYS A 583 -14.21 -17.75 13.83
CA LYS A 583 -14.84 -17.87 12.52
C LYS A 583 -13.97 -17.27 11.40
N PHE A 584 -13.05 -16.38 11.73
CA PHE A 584 -12.20 -15.66 10.76
C PHE A 584 -10.74 -16.11 10.78
N GLU A 585 -10.23 -16.57 11.92
CA GLU A 585 -8.84 -17.00 12.05
C GLU A 585 -8.58 -18.31 11.30
N VAL A 586 -7.69 -18.25 10.32
CA VAL A 586 -7.20 -19.39 9.53
C VAL A 586 -5.67 -19.40 9.50
N PHE A 587 -5.08 -20.25 8.67
CA PHE A 587 -3.63 -20.49 8.62
C PHE A 587 -2.78 -19.22 8.59
N GLY A 588 -3.07 -18.30 7.66
CA GLY A 588 -2.32 -17.08 7.39
C GLY A 588 -2.83 -15.82 8.08
N GLY A 589 -3.79 -15.91 9.01
CA GLY A 589 -4.39 -14.76 9.69
C GLY A 589 -5.91 -14.72 9.54
N LEU A 590 -6.48 -13.53 9.33
CA LEU A 590 -7.94 -13.33 9.19
C LEU A 590 -8.38 -13.35 7.72
N VAL A 591 -9.43 -14.12 7.41
CA VAL A 591 -10.18 -13.98 6.15
C VAL A 591 -11.07 -12.74 6.17
N SER A 592 -11.33 -12.12 5.01
CA SER A 592 -12.15 -10.90 4.90
C SER A 592 -13.63 -11.09 5.25
N GLY A 593 -14.16 -12.27 5.01
CA GLY A 593 -15.48 -12.72 5.39
C GLY A 593 -15.48 -14.22 5.63
N THR A 594 -16.48 -14.77 6.29
CA THR A 594 -16.55 -16.23 6.50
C THR A 594 -16.95 -16.94 5.21
N GLU A 595 -16.53 -18.20 5.08
CA GLU A 595 -16.94 -19.02 3.94
C GLU A 595 -18.47 -19.15 3.84
N ARG A 596 -19.12 -19.25 5.01
CA ARG A 596 -20.58 -19.30 5.16
C ARG A 596 -21.24 -18.07 4.57
N SER A 597 -20.78 -16.87 4.91
CA SER A 597 -21.37 -15.62 4.43
C SER A 597 -21.05 -15.34 2.97
N ARG A 598 -19.83 -15.64 2.50
CA ARG A 598 -19.52 -15.61 1.06
C ARG A 598 -20.49 -16.50 0.29
N GLY A 599 -20.83 -17.68 0.82
CA GLY A 599 -21.71 -18.64 0.18
C GLY A 599 -21.03 -19.41 -0.95
N GLN A 600 -21.81 -20.11 -1.77
CA GLN A 600 -21.30 -20.94 -2.88
C GLN A 600 -20.81 -20.07 -4.05
N VAL A 601 -19.68 -20.45 -4.63
CA VAL A 601 -19.10 -19.81 -5.82
C VAL A 601 -19.22 -20.75 -7.03
N GLY A 602 -19.31 -20.17 -8.22
CA GLY A 602 -19.44 -20.89 -9.49
C GLY A 602 -19.25 -19.95 -10.68
N LEU A 603 -19.48 -20.44 -11.90
CA LEU A 603 -19.33 -19.62 -13.12
C LEU A 603 -20.21 -18.38 -13.10
N ASP A 604 -21.46 -18.50 -12.63
CA ASP A 604 -22.43 -17.39 -12.56
C ASP A 604 -22.25 -16.52 -11.29
N ARG A 605 -21.40 -16.96 -10.35
CA ARG A 605 -21.14 -16.29 -9.08
C ARG A 605 -19.66 -16.47 -8.70
N PRO A 606 -18.74 -15.85 -9.46
CA PRO A 606 -17.30 -16.06 -9.29
C PRO A 606 -16.82 -15.52 -7.95
N ASN A 607 -15.68 -16.01 -7.47
CA ASN A 607 -15.16 -15.51 -6.20
C ASN A 607 -14.77 -14.03 -6.29
N ARG A 608 -14.99 -13.28 -5.21
CA ARG A 608 -14.66 -11.85 -5.12
C ARG A 608 -13.43 -11.63 -4.25
N GLN A 609 -12.64 -10.60 -4.56
CA GLN A 609 -11.32 -10.42 -3.95
C GLN A 609 -11.35 -10.02 -2.47
N TRP A 610 -12.42 -9.38 -1.98
CA TRP A 610 -12.61 -9.02 -0.57
C TRP A 610 -13.48 -10.01 0.22
N ASP A 611 -13.57 -11.27 -0.24
CA ASP A 611 -14.26 -12.37 0.42
C ASP A 611 -13.32 -13.54 0.75
N TYR A 612 -13.82 -14.53 1.49
CA TYR A 612 -13.12 -15.81 1.70
C TYR A 612 -12.65 -16.43 0.36
N PRO A 613 -11.41 -16.94 0.25
CA PRO A 613 -10.44 -17.23 1.32
C PRO A 613 -9.39 -16.14 1.52
N PHE A 614 -9.61 -14.94 0.99
CA PHE A 614 -8.57 -13.92 0.95
C PHE A 614 -8.46 -13.13 2.26
N GLY A 615 -7.24 -12.71 2.58
CA GLY A 615 -6.92 -11.84 3.68
C GLY A 615 -6.13 -10.63 3.20
N TRP A 616 -6.47 -9.47 3.75
CA TRP A 616 -5.90 -8.18 3.35
C TRP A 616 -5.24 -7.49 4.54
N ALA A 617 -4.09 -6.87 4.29
CA ALA A 617 -3.28 -6.19 5.30
C ALA A 617 -4.07 -5.20 6.19
N PRO A 618 -4.97 -4.33 5.68
CA PRO A 618 -5.76 -3.42 6.50
C PRO A 618 -6.57 -4.14 7.59
N GLN A 619 -7.22 -5.25 7.24
CA GLN A 619 -8.07 -5.99 8.17
C GLN A 619 -7.23 -6.65 9.28
N GLN A 620 -6.02 -7.09 8.96
CA GLN A 620 -5.10 -7.63 9.97
C GLN A 620 -4.65 -6.53 10.93
N ILE A 621 -4.10 -5.43 10.40
CA ILE A 621 -3.55 -4.32 11.20
C ILE A 621 -4.60 -3.75 12.15
N LEU A 622 -5.80 -3.45 11.64
CA LEU A 622 -6.87 -2.87 12.44
C LEU A 622 -7.36 -3.84 13.53
N ALA A 623 -7.44 -5.14 13.23
CA ALA A 623 -7.77 -6.15 14.23
C ALA A 623 -6.69 -6.26 15.31
N TRP A 624 -5.40 -6.30 14.96
CA TRP A 624 -4.31 -6.36 15.94
C TRP A 624 -4.34 -5.17 16.90
N VAL A 625 -4.41 -3.95 16.36
CA VAL A 625 -4.49 -2.72 17.17
C VAL A 625 -5.74 -2.73 18.06
N GLY A 626 -6.86 -3.21 17.52
CA GLY A 626 -8.11 -3.35 18.27
C GLY A 626 -7.98 -4.33 19.43
N LEU A 627 -7.43 -5.51 19.19
CA LEU A 627 -7.20 -6.52 20.22
C LEU A 627 -6.27 -6.01 21.33
N GLN A 628 -5.15 -5.38 20.97
CA GLN A 628 -4.22 -4.78 21.93
C GLN A 628 -4.90 -3.70 22.79
N ARG A 629 -5.73 -2.85 22.19
CA ARG A 629 -6.47 -1.79 22.92
C ARG A 629 -7.33 -2.38 24.05
N TYR A 630 -7.86 -3.59 23.88
CA TYR A 630 -8.73 -4.26 24.86
C TYR A 630 -8.01 -5.31 25.72
N GLY A 631 -6.67 -5.41 25.62
CA GLY A 631 -5.87 -6.30 26.44
C GLY A 631 -5.68 -7.73 25.90
N TYR A 632 -6.12 -8.01 24.67
CA TYR A 632 -5.97 -9.31 24.00
C TYR A 632 -4.63 -9.40 23.24
N GLU A 633 -3.53 -9.17 23.97
CA GLU A 633 -2.18 -9.12 23.40
C GLU A 633 -1.77 -10.47 22.78
N ALA A 634 -2.07 -11.59 23.44
CA ALA A 634 -1.74 -12.92 22.94
C ALA A 634 -2.44 -13.25 21.61
N ASP A 635 -3.73 -12.86 21.47
CA ASP A 635 -4.47 -13.02 20.22
C ASP A 635 -3.90 -12.14 19.11
N ALA A 636 -3.56 -10.88 19.42
CA ALA A 636 -2.92 -9.98 18.46
C ALA A 636 -1.57 -10.54 17.98
N GLN A 637 -0.75 -11.06 18.89
CA GLN A 637 0.55 -11.68 18.56
C GLN A 637 0.40 -12.96 17.74
N ARG A 638 -0.57 -13.82 18.08
CA ARG A 638 -0.89 -15.03 17.31
C ARG A 638 -1.27 -14.70 15.88
N LEU A 639 -2.20 -13.77 15.68
CA LEU A 639 -2.65 -13.35 14.34
C LEU A 639 -1.52 -12.67 13.56
N ALA A 640 -0.73 -11.82 14.21
CA ALA A 640 0.44 -11.20 13.59
C ALA A 640 1.46 -12.26 13.17
N TYR A 641 1.74 -13.25 14.01
CA TYR A 641 2.66 -14.33 13.68
C TYR A 641 2.18 -15.12 12.46
N ARG A 642 0.90 -15.51 12.40
CA ARG A 642 0.32 -16.24 11.26
C ARG A 642 0.48 -15.46 9.94
N TRP A 643 0.16 -14.16 9.95
CA TRP A 643 0.32 -13.29 8.79
C TRP A 643 1.79 -13.13 8.39
N LEU A 644 2.67 -12.82 9.35
CA LEU A 644 4.10 -12.67 9.10
C LEU A 644 4.70 -13.95 8.53
N TYR A 645 4.35 -15.11 9.10
CA TYR A 645 4.80 -16.40 8.60
C TYR A 645 4.43 -16.61 7.13
N MET A 646 3.16 -16.36 6.78
CA MET A 646 2.67 -16.53 5.42
C MET A 646 3.42 -15.63 4.44
N VAL A 647 3.62 -14.35 4.79
CA VAL A 647 4.38 -13.39 3.97
C VAL A 647 5.85 -13.79 3.87
N THR A 648 6.51 -14.17 4.98
CA THR A 648 7.91 -14.63 4.98
C THR A 648 8.08 -15.90 4.15
N LYS A 649 7.12 -16.84 4.21
CA LYS A 649 7.15 -18.07 3.42
C LYS A 649 7.05 -17.76 1.93
N ALA A 650 6.09 -16.92 1.52
CA ALA A 650 5.98 -16.49 0.13
C ALA A 650 7.27 -15.80 -0.35
N PHE A 651 7.81 -14.88 0.46
CA PHE A 651 9.07 -14.19 0.19
C PHE A 651 10.25 -15.15 -0.01
N VAL A 652 10.37 -16.19 0.82
CA VAL A 652 11.47 -17.17 0.72
C VAL A 652 11.32 -18.09 -0.47
N ASP A 653 10.11 -18.60 -0.70
CA ASP A 653 9.87 -19.68 -1.66
C ASP A 653 9.68 -19.19 -3.10
N PHE A 654 9.27 -17.92 -3.29
CA PHE A 654 8.90 -17.36 -4.58
C PHE A 654 9.67 -16.07 -4.86
N ASN A 655 10.99 -16.19 -4.89
CA ASN A 655 11.91 -15.16 -5.38
C ASN A 655 11.77 -13.76 -4.75
N GLY A 656 11.41 -13.67 -3.47
CA GLY A 656 11.24 -12.40 -2.76
C GLY A 656 9.88 -11.74 -2.95
N VAL A 657 8.89 -12.42 -3.53
CA VAL A 657 7.59 -11.83 -3.86
C VAL A 657 6.90 -11.20 -2.65
N VAL A 658 6.31 -10.02 -2.86
CA VAL A 658 5.40 -9.35 -1.92
C VAL A 658 4.24 -8.81 -2.74
N VAL A 659 3.06 -9.40 -2.56
CA VAL A 659 1.84 -9.08 -3.32
C VAL A 659 0.87 -8.19 -2.55
N GLU A 660 -0.14 -7.69 -3.25
CA GLU A 660 -1.25 -6.89 -2.71
C GLU A 660 -2.06 -7.58 -1.60
N LYS A 661 -2.42 -8.85 -1.81
CA LYS A 661 -3.35 -9.64 -0.98
C LYS A 661 -2.99 -11.13 -1.04
N TYR A 662 -3.43 -11.92 -0.07
CA TYR A 662 -3.07 -13.33 0.04
C TYR A 662 -4.29 -14.22 0.24
N ASP A 663 -4.24 -15.44 -0.28
CA ASP A 663 -5.10 -16.54 0.17
C ASP A 663 -4.56 -17.03 1.51
N VAL A 664 -5.22 -16.63 2.60
CA VAL A 664 -4.79 -16.95 3.97
C VAL A 664 -5.10 -18.39 4.37
N THR A 665 -5.74 -19.18 3.50
CA THR A 665 -6.02 -20.61 3.73
C THR A 665 -4.98 -21.52 3.09
N ARG A 666 -4.28 -21.03 2.05
CA ARG A 666 -3.23 -21.78 1.36
C ARG A 666 -1.93 -21.79 2.14
N GLN A 667 -1.33 -22.97 2.22
CA GLN A 667 -0.06 -23.15 2.94
C GLN A 667 1.17 -23.03 2.04
N ILE A 668 1.07 -23.39 0.76
CA ILE A 668 2.24 -23.49 -0.13
C ILE A 668 2.47 -22.18 -0.89
N ASP A 669 1.46 -21.71 -1.61
CA ASP A 669 1.50 -20.60 -2.56
C ASP A 669 0.47 -19.50 -2.23
N PRO A 670 0.45 -18.95 -0.99
CA PRO A 670 -0.59 -18.02 -0.54
C PRO A 670 -0.63 -16.69 -1.32
N HIS A 671 0.44 -16.37 -2.05
CA HIS A 671 0.54 -15.17 -2.88
C HIS A 671 -0.19 -15.30 -4.23
N ARG A 672 -0.69 -16.49 -4.59
CA ARG A 672 -1.44 -16.71 -5.83
C ARG A 672 -2.93 -16.46 -5.61
N VAL A 673 -3.37 -15.28 -6.01
CA VAL A 673 -4.78 -14.89 -6.02
C VAL A 673 -5.17 -14.56 -7.45
N GLU A 674 -6.09 -15.35 -8.01
CA GLU A 674 -6.60 -15.21 -9.38
C GLU A 674 -7.99 -14.54 -9.44
N ALA A 675 -8.55 -14.16 -8.28
CA ALA A 675 -9.85 -13.50 -8.25
C ALA A 675 -9.79 -12.14 -8.98
N GLU A 676 -10.77 -11.89 -9.83
CA GLU A 676 -10.92 -10.67 -10.63
C GLU A 676 -9.69 -10.42 -11.52
N TYR A 677 -8.95 -9.32 -11.31
CA TYR A 677 -7.75 -8.98 -12.10
C TYR A 677 -6.47 -9.65 -11.58
N GLY A 678 -6.59 -10.57 -10.62
CA GLY A 678 -5.47 -11.24 -9.98
C GLY A 678 -4.68 -10.35 -9.03
N ASN A 679 -3.48 -10.82 -8.68
CA ASN A 679 -2.58 -10.11 -7.76
C ASN A 679 -1.61 -9.16 -8.46
N GLN A 680 -1.45 -7.97 -7.90
CA GLN A 680 -0.34 -7.09 -8.23
C GLN A 680 0.91 -7.46 -7.42
N GLY A 681 2.09 -7.31 -8.01
CA GLY A 681 3.39 -7.53 -7.36
C GLY A 681 4.03 -8.90 -7.57
N SER A 682 3.38 -9.82 -8.29
CA SER A 682 3.97 -11.13 -8.66
C SER A 682 4.70 -11.13 -10.00
N ASP A 683 4.32 -10.23 -10.92
CA ASP A 683 4.95 -10.10 -12.25
C ASP A 683 6.15 -9.14 -12.20
N PHE A 684 7.32 -9.69 -11.84
CA PHE A 684 8.60 -8.97 -11.88
C PHE A 684 9.72 -9.89 -12.39
N LYS A 685 10.80 -9.28 -12.89
CA LYS A 685 11.96 -10.02 -13.40
C LYS A 685 13.19 -9.80 -12.51
N GLY A 686 13.77 -10.90 -12.03
CA GLY A 686 14.98 -10.91 -11.21
C GLY A 686 14.73 -10.48 -9.75
N VAL A 687 14.32 -9.23 -9.51
CA VAL A 687 14.19 -8.66 -8.16
C VAL A 687 12.92 -7.81 -8.00
N PRO A 688 12.15 -8.00 -6.91
CA PRO A 688 11.01 -7.14 -6.60
C PRO A 688 11.52 -5.77 -6.14
N ARG A 689 10.88 -4.69 -6.60
CA ARG A 689 11.37 -3.33 -6.40
C ARG A 689 10.58 -2.56 -5.33
N GLU A 690 9.30 -2.86 -5.19
CA GLU A 690 8.41 -2.05 -4.34
C GLU A 690 7.52 -2.85 -3.39
N GLY A 691 7.21 -4.12 -3.68
CA GLY A 691 6.14 -4.83 -2.98
C GLY A 691 4.80 -4.09 -3.09
N PHE A 692 4.01 -4.07 -2.01
CA PHE A 692 2.75 -3.31 -1.94
C PHE A 692 2.65 -2.57 -0.60
N GLY A 693 2.27 -1.29 -0.64
CA GLY A 693 2.37 -0.31 0.44
C GLY A 693 1.80 -0.80 1.78
N TRP A 694 0.54 -1.24 1.81
CA TRP A 694 -0.06 -1.74 3.06
C TRP A 694 0.52 -3.08 3.54
N VAL A 695 1.14 -3.89 2.67
CA VAL A 695 1.66 -5.22 3.02
C VAL A 695 3.04 -5.00 3.62
N ASN A 696 3.83 -4.12 3.00
CA ASN A 696 5.05 -3.58 3.57
C ASN A 696 4.78 -3.03 4.98
N ALA A 697 3.75 -2.20 5.14
CA ALA A 697 3.37 -1.66 6.44
C ALA A 697 2.92 -2.76 7.41
N SER A 698 2.09 -3.72 6.99
CA SER A 698 1.62 -4.83 7.83
C SER A 698 2.76 -5.68 8.36
N TYR A 699 3.80 -5.89 7.53
CA TYR A 699 4.95 -6.70 7.90
C TYR A 699 5.81 -5.97 8.93
N ILE A 700 6.13 -4.70 8.69
CA ILE A 700 6.89 -3.87 9.63
C ILE A 700 6.12 -3.66 10.94
N TYR A 701 4.82 -3.38 10.86
CA TYR A 701 3.97 -3.18 12.02
C TYR A 701 3.81 -4.48 12.83
N GLY A 702 3.50 -5.60 12.19
CA GLY A 702 3.39 -6.91 12.85
C GLY A 702 4.68 -7.34 13.55
N LEU A 703 5.84 -7.03 12.97
CA LEU A 703 7.13 -7.27 13.61
C LEU A 703 7.34 -6.50 14.92
N THR A 704 6.58 -5.42 15.17
CA THR A 704 6.63 -4.73 16.47
C THR A 704 5.84 -5.47 17.56
N LEU A 705 4.91 -6.35 17.17
CA LEU A 705 4.04 -7.09 18.08
C LEU A 705 4.68 -8.39 18.56
N VAL A 706 5.47 -9.04 17.71
CA VAL A 706 6.04 -10.37 18.02
C VAL A 706 7.39 -10.28 18.76
N SER A 707 7.63 -11.26 19.64
CA SER A 707 8.85 -11.33 20.45
C SER A 707 10.11 -11.66 19.63
N ALA A 708 11.29 -11.46 20.21
CA ALA A 708 12.55 -11.86 19.58
C ALA A 708 12.65 -13.38 19.32
N HIS A 709 11.99 -14.21 20.13
CA HIS A 709 11.93 -15.65 19.91
C HIS A 709 11.07 -15.98 18.68
N MET A 710 9.89 -15.38 18.60
CA MET A 710 8.99 -15.50 17.45
C MET A 710 9.67 -15.04 16.15
N LYS A 711 10.41 -13.93 16.15
CA LYS A 711 11.17 -13.47 14.97
C LYS A 711 12.19 -14.49 14.47
N ARG A 712 12.86 -15.22 15.38
CA ARG A 712 13.81 -16.29 15.00
C ARG A 712 13.06 -17.50 14.42
N ALA A 713 11.93 -17.87 15.00
CA ALA A 713 11.07 -18.94 14.52
C ALA A 713 10.53 -18.64 13.10
N LEU A 714 10.06 -17.41 12.86
CA LEU A 714 9.69 -16.92 11.53
C LEU A 714 10.86 -17.02 10.53
N GLY A 715 12.06 -16.62 10.96
CA GLY A 715 13.27 -16.69 10.14
C GLY A 715 13.73 -18.11 9.76
N THR A 716 13.20 -19.13 10.44
CA THR A 716 13.42 -20.55 10.13
C THR A 716 12.19 -21.20 9.49
N LEU A 717 11.18 -20.41 9.13
CA LEU A 717 9.89 -20.86 8.60
C LEU A 717 9.20 -21.89 9.50
N THR A 718 9.20 -21.65 10.81
CA THR A 718 8.43 -22.45 11.79
C THR A 718 6.99 -21.95 11.86
N THR A 719 6.02 -22.84 11.66
CA THR A 719 4.59 -22.49 11.75
C THR A 719 4.21 -22.07 13.18
N TRP A 720 3.07 -21.37 13.34
CA TRP A 720 2.58 -21.02 14.68
C TRP A 720 2.36 -22.26 15.55
N ASP A 721 1.72 -23.29 15.01
CA ASP A 721 1.36 -24.48 15.77
C ASP A 721 2.61 -25.27 16.19
N ASP A 722 3.64 -25.32 15.35
CA ASP A 722 4.93 -25.93 15.70
C ASP A 722 5.71 -25.09 16.72
N PHE A 723 5.66 -23.76 16.60
CA PHE A 723 6.27 -22.85 17.55
C PHE A 723 5.67 -23.04 18.95
N VAL A 724 4.33 -23.06 19.07
CA VAL A 724 3.63 -23.28 20.34
C VAL A 724 3.99 -24.63 20.95
N LYS A 725 3.93 -25.71 20.16
CA LYS A 725 4.33 -27.06 20.63
C LYS A 725 5.76 -27.08 21.15
N ALA A 726 6.69 -26.41 20.46
CA ALA A 726 8.08 -26.34 20.87
C ALA A 726 8.28 -25.52 22.15
N THR A 727 7.53 -24.43 22.35
CA THR A 727 7.63 -23.60 23.56
C THR A 727 6.97 -24.22 24.78
N GLU A 728 5.83 -24.89 24.61
CA GLU A 728 5.14 -25.62 25.68
C GLU A 728 5.99 -26.78 26.20
N ALA A 729 6.66 -27.51 25.30
CA ALA A 729 7.59 -28.58 25.68
C ALA A 729 8.82 -28.10 26.47
N LEU A 730 9.09 -26.79 26.49
CA LEU A 730 10.23 -26.16 27.16
C LEU A 730 9.84 -25.38 28.43
N ASP A 731 8.57 -25.44 28.89
CA ASP A 731 8.03 -24.64 30.01
C ASP A 731 8.25 -23.11 29.87
N ILE A 732 8.34 -22.62 28.63
CA ILE A 732 8.44 -21.17 28.36
C ILE A 732 7.00 -20.64 28.22
N SER A 733 6.50 -19.89 29.21
CA SER A 733 5.15 -19.30 29.12
C SER A 733 5.09 -18.28 27.98
N LEU A 734 4.13 -18.47 27.06
CA LEU A 734 3.85 -17.60 25.92
C LEU A 734 3.20 -16.26 26.32
#